data_AF-A0A6B0QRI6-F1
#
_entry.id   AF-A0A6B0QRI6-F1
#
_cell.length_a   1.000
_cell.length_b   1.000
_cell.length_c   1.000
_cell.angle_alpha   90.00
_cell.angle_beta   90.00
_cell.angle_gamma   90.00
#
_symmetry.space_group_name_H-M   'P 1'
#
loop_
_entity.id
_entity.type
_entity.pdbx_description
1 polymer ?
#
loop_
_entity_poly.entity_id
_entity_poly.type
_entity_poly.pdbx_seq_one_letter_code
_entity_poly.pdbx_strand_id
1 'polypeptide(L)'
;MSQKIQGGSVVEMQGDEMTRIIWELIKEKLIFPYVELDLHSYDLGIENRDATNDQVTKDAAEAIKKYNVGVKCATITPDEKRVEEFKLKQMWKSPNGTIRNILGGTVFREAIICKNIPRLVSGWVKPIIIGRHAYGDQYRATDFVVPGPGKVEISYTPSDGSPKTVYLVHNFTESGGVAMGMYNQDKSIEDFAHSSFQMALSKNWPLYLSTKNTILKKYDGRFKDIFQEIYDKQYKSEFEAQNIWYEHRLIDDMVAQAMKSEGGFIWACKNYDGDVQSDSVAQGYGSLGMMTSVLVCPDGKTVEAEAAHGTVTRHYRMYQKGQETSTNPIASIFAWTRGLAHRAKLDNNKELSFFAKALEEVCIETIEAGFMTKDLAACIKGLPKMILVSRGSVESFWVVHSASSRGDYIGIRLRENEFDPKGRRQLTFLDDMAHYDLAINVALQWLDHSEDLTWLEWEKVKMSFRGRPIYPNHREREAMILSSYAGILMNSIPIEEVFKIYGAGSSSSSGAAKVPRAPPFRLSLHPFAMLTAPKAAEYASKQTAVLLYIPAATFVPIRLDADHPLSTAMGKITFYEDRGFQGRRYECSSDHSNLQPYFSRCNSIRVDSGCWMLYERPNYQGHQYFLRRGDYPDYQQWMGLNDSIRSCRAIPYTSSHRIRLYERDDYGGLVSELTEDCSCIHDRFRLNELHSLHVLEGWWVLYEMPNYRGRQYLLRPGDYRRYHDWGAVDARVGSLRRAIDLY
;
A
#
# COMPACT_ATOMS: atom_id res chain seq x y z
N MET A 1 27.79 6.37 -29.97
CA MET A 1 26.63 5.95 -29.15
C MET A 1 27.15 5.62 -27.76
N SER A 2 26.30 5.66 -26.72
CA SER A 2 26.64 5.12 -25.41
C SER A 2 26.85 3.60 -25.52
N GLN A 3 27.84 3.06 -24.82
CA GLN A 3 28.09 1.63 -24.75
C GLN A 3 27.19 1.02 -23.67
N LYS A 4 26.37 0.03 -24.04
CA LYS A 4 25.51 -0.70 -23.09
C LYS A 4 26.34 -1.71 -22.30
N ILE A 5 25.91 -2.01 -21.08
CA ILE A 5 26.47 -3.12 -20.29
C ILE A 5 26.24 -4.42 -21.08
N GLN A 6 27.30 -5.20 -21.28
CA GLN A 6 27.20 -6.55 -21.84
C GLN A 6 26.71 -7.50 -20.75
N GLY A 7 25.46 -7.95 -20.85
CA GLY A 7 24.74 -8.65 -19.79
C GLY A 7 24.87 -10.18 -19.79
N GLY A 8 25.47 -10.78 -20.83
CA GLY A 8 25.62 -12.23 -20.95
C GLY A 8 24.34 -12.98 -21.35
N SER A 9 24.42 -14.32 -21.32
CA SER A 9 23.31 -15.20 -21.71
C SER A 9 22.28 -15.38 -20.59
N VAL A 10 21.01 -15.14 -20.89
CA VAL A 10 19.88 -15.27 -19.94
C VAL A 10 18.69 -15.93 -20.66
N VAL A 11 18.02 -16.87 -19.98
CA VAL A 11 16.77 -17.47 -20.48
C VAL A 11 15.59 -16.63 -20.03
N GLU A 12 14.82 -16.09 -20.96
CA GLU A 12 13.56 -15.43 -20.68
C GLU A 12 12.40 -16.42 -20.83
N MET A 13 11.49 -16.44 -19.86
CA MET A 13 10.19 -17.08 -19.99
C MET A 13 9.08 -16.03 -19.94
N GLN A 14 8.46 -15.76 -21.09
CA GLN A 14 7.29 -14.88 -21.17
C GLN A 14 6.06 -15.57 -20.58
N GLY A 15 5.06 -14.78 -20.18
CA GLY A 15 3.91 -15.28 -19.45
C GLY A 15 2.59 -14.68 -19.94
N ASP A 16 1.64 -14.55 -19.03
CA ASP A 16 0.23 -14.31 -19.34
C ASP A 16 -0.31 -12.97 -18.81
N GLU A 17 -1.45 -12.55 -19.37
CA GLU A 17 -2.34 -11.48 -18.86
C GLU A 17 -1.63 -10.16 -18.50
N MET A 18 -1.95 -9.56 -17.34
CA MET A 18 -1.45 -8.24 -16.92
C MET A 18 0.07 -8.26 -16.70
N THR A 19 0.59 -9.40 -16.21
CA THR A 19 2.03 -9.58 -16.02
C THR A 19 2.80 -9.58 -17.34
N ARG A 20 2.26 -10.16 -18.43
CA ARG A 20 2.91 -10.10 -19.77
C ARG A 20 3.07 -8.67 -20.26
N ILE A 21 2.05 -7.84 -20.11
CA ILE A 21 2.09 -6.41 -20.51
C ILE A 21 3.17 -5.67 -19.71
N ILE A 22 3.24 -5.88 -18.39
CA ILE A 22 4.25 -5.29 -17.52
C ILE A 22 5.66 -5.79 -17.88
N TRP A 23 5.80 -7.05 -18.26
CA TRP A 23 7.08 -7.67 -18.60
C TRP A 23 7.74 -7.04 -19.83
N GLU A 24 6.97 -6.77 -20.89
CA GLU A 24 7.46 -6.03 -22.06
C GLU A 24 7.87 -4.59 -21.69
N LEU A 25 7.04 -3.89 -20.90
CA LEU A 25 7.35 -2.53 -20.44
C LEU A 25 8.63 -2.46 -19.59
N ILE A 26 8.88 -3.46 -18.74
CA ILE A 26 10.14 -3.57 -17.98
C ILE A 26 11.34 -3.73 -18.93
N LYS A 27 11.25 -4.64 -19.91
CA LYS A 27 12.32 -4.84 -20.90
C LYS A 27 12.61 -3.56 -21.68
N GLU A 28 11.60 -2.94 -22.27
CA GLU A 28 11.74 -1.77 -23.14
C GLU A 28 12.23 -0.51 -22.41
N LYS A 29 11.77 -0.28 -21.16
CA LYS A 29 12.03 0.96 -20.42
C LYS A 29 13.17 0.85 -19.41
N LEU A 30 13.33 -0.32 -18.78
CA LEU A 30 14.24 -0.49 -17.64
C LEU A 30 15.47 -1.33 -17.95
N ILE A 31 15.39 -2.32 -18.86
CA ILE A 31 16.51 -3.24 -19.12
C ILE A 31 17.26 -2.88 -20.40
N PHE A 32 16.62 -3.02 -21.58
CA PHE A 32 17.26 -2.87 -22.88
C PHE A 32 17.86 -1.48 -23.21
N PRO A 33 17.43 -0.36 -22.60
CA PRO A 33 18.14 0.91 -22.78
C PRO A 33 19.56 0.94 -22.19
N TYR A 34 19.84 0.09 -21.20
CA TYR A 34 21.09 0.10 -20.41
C TYR A 34 21.93 -1.18 -20.59
N VAL A 35 21.27 -2.33 -20.80
CA VAL A 35 21.90 -3.65 -20.89
C VAL A 35 21.63 -4.28 -22.26
N GLU A 36 22.65 -4.91 -22.82
CA GLU A 36 22.59 -5.76 -24.02
C GLU A 36 22.70 -7.23 -23.60
N LEU A 37 21.76 -8.07 -23.99
CA LEU A 37 21.61 -9.44 -23.50
C LEU A 37 21.61 -10.44 -24.66
N ASP A 38 22.28 -11.57 -24.46
CA ASP A 38 22.07 -12.79 -25.26
C ASP A 38 20.84 -13.51 -24.72
N LEU A 39 19.66 -13.06 -25.15
CA LEU A 39 18.39 -13.45 -24.57
C LEU A 39 17.79 -14.67 -25.29
N HIS A 40 17.67 -15.78 -24.57
CA HIS A 40 17.01 -16.99 -25.07
C HIS A 40 15.54 -16.99 -24.62
N SER A 41 14.66 -16.40 -25.43
CA SER A 41 13.24 -16.22 -25.11
C SER A 41 12.38 -17.46 -25.43
N TYR A 42 11.58 -17.87 -24.46
CA TYR A 42 10.57 -18.93 -24.55
C TYR A 42 9.21 -18.36 -24.15
N ASP A 43 8.21 -18.49 -25.02
CA ASP A 43 6.86 -18.03 -24.71
C ASP A 43 6.08 -19.09 -23.94
N LEU A 44 5.91 -18.89 -22.62
CA LEU A 44 5.09 -19.76 -21.76
C LEU A 44 3.67 -19.21 -21.58
N GLY A 45 3.21 -18.30 -22.45
CA GLY A 45 1.80 -17.95 -22.55
C GLY A 45 0.92 -19.18 -22.81
N ILE A 46 -0.29 -19.19 -22.25
CA ILE A 46 -1.17 -20.36 -22.24
C ILE A 46 -1.50 -20.88 -23.65
N GLU A 47 -1.66 -19.97 -24.63
CA GLU A 47 -1.93 -20.31 -26.02
C GLU A 47 -0.73 -21.00 -26.70
N ASN A 48 0.51 -20.54 -26.45
CA ASN A 48 1.71 -21.17 -27.01
C ASN A 48 2.04 -22.50 -26.31
N ARG A 49 1.79 -22.62 -25.00
CA ARG A 49 1.85 -23.91 -24.30
C ARG A 49 0.85 -24.89 -24.88
N ASP A 50 -0.40 -24.48 -25.12
CA ASP A 50 -1.36 -25.36 -25.78
C ASP A 50 -0.91 -25.76 -27.18
N ALA A 51 -0.51 -24.80 -28.01
CA ALA A 51 -0.02 -25.04 -29.37
C ALA A 51 1.13 -26.08 -29.40
N THR A 52 2.12 -25.93 -28.52
CA THR A 52 3.31 -26.81 -28.40
C THR A 52 3.10 -28.07 -27.56
N ASN A 53 1.89 -28.34 -27.07
CA ASN A 53 1.58 -29.44 -26.15
C ASN A 53 2.43 -29.43 -24.86
N ASP A 54 2.65 -28.24 -24.30
CA ASP A 54 3.50 -27.91 -23.14
C ASP A 54 4.99 -28.28 -23.30
N GLN A 55 5.46 -28.52 -24.53
CA GLN A 55 6.87 -28.82 -24.78
C GLN A 55 7.77 -27.59 -24.56
N VAL A 56 7.30 -26.39 -24.91
CA VAL A 56 8.04 -25.13 -24.70
C VAL A 56 8.46 -24.91 -23.24
N THR A 57 7.64 -25.36 -22.29
CA THR A 57 7.92 -25.29 -20.84
C THR A 57 9.11 -26.17 -20.44
N LYS A 58 9.27 -27.35 -21.08
CA LYS A 58 10.40 -28.24 -20.83
C LYS A 58 11.66 -27.72 -21.51
N ASP A 59 11.52 -27.22 -22.74
CA ASP A 59 12.63 -26.65 -23.51
C ASP A 59 13.24 -25.43 -22.80
N ALA A 60 12.40 -24.58 -22.21
CA ALA A 60 12.85 -23.48 -21.35
C ALA A 60 13.62 -23.97 -20.11
N ALA A 61 13.14 -25.03 -19.44
CA ALA A 61 13.82 -25.58 -18.26
C ALA A 61 15.19 -26.22 -18.60
N GLU A 62 15.30 -26.92 -19.73
CA GLU A 62 16.59 -27.44 -20.20
C GLU A 62 17.53 -26.31 -20.69
N ALA A 63 16.99 -25.22 -21.25
CA ALA A 63 17.78 -24.02 -21.53
C ALA A 63 18.33 -23.37 -20.26
N ILE A 64 17.56 -23.32 -19.17
CA ILE A 64 18.05 -22.80 -17.88
C ILE A 64 19.22 -23.63 -17.36
N LYS A 65 19.18 -24.98 -17.46
CA LYS A 65 20.35 -25.82 -17.12
C LYS A 65 21.58 -25.48 -17.97
N LYS A 66 21.38 -25.19 -19.25
CA LYS A 66 22.48 -24.86 -20.18
C LYS A 66 23.12 -23.50 -19.87
N TYR A 67 22.31 -22.48 -19.57
CA TYR A 67 22.76 -21.09 -19.42
C TYR A 67 22.84 -20.59 -17.97
N ASN A 68 22.42 -21.42 -17.01
CA ASN A 68 22.43 -21.24 -15.55
C ASN A 68 21.51 -20.12 -15.00
N VAL A 69 20.85 -19.31 -15.85
CA VAL A 69 20.03 -18.17 -15.41
C VAL A 69 18.71 -18.11 -16.17
N GLY A 70 17.60 -18.25 -15.46
CA GLY A 70 16.25 -18.00 -15.94
C GLY A 70 15.61 -16.78 -15.28
N VAL A 71 14.87 -15.99 -16.06
CA VAL A 71 13.95 -14.94 -15.58
C VAL A 71 12.55 -15.20 -16.12
N LYS A 72 11.55 -15.22 -15.23
CA LYS A 72 10.22 -15.75 -15.54
C LYS A 72 9.09 -14.79 -15.19
N CYS A 73 8.22 -14.56 -16.17
CA CYS A 73 6.92 -13.93 -15.99
C CYS A 73 5.89 -14.92 -15.38
N ALA A 74 4.92 -14.41 -14.63
CA ALA A 74 3.81 -15.22 -14.13
C ALA A 74 2.98 -15.81 -15.29
N THR A 75 2.51 -17.04 -15.10
CA THR A 75 1.84 -17.88 -16.11
C THR A 75 0.54 -18.48 -15.59
N ILE A 76 -0.48 -18.61 -16.42
CA ILE A 76 -1.75 -19.28 -16.09
C ILE A 76 -1.49 -20.78 -15.84
N THR A 77 -1.95 -21.28 -14.70
CA THR A 77 -2.24 -22.71 -14.54
C THR A 77 -3.74 -22.88 -14.78
N PRO A 78 -4.19 -23.57 -15.84
CA PRO A 78 -5.60 -23.60 -16.22
C PRO A 78 -6.45 -24.44 -15.27
N ASP A 79 -7.63 -23.92 -14.92
CA ASP A 79 -8.77 -24.66 -14.38
C ASP A 79 -9.79 -24.96 -15.50
N GLU A 80 -10.94 -25.55 -15.18
CA GLU A 80 -12.00 -25.84 -16.16
C GLU A 80 -12.46 -24.59 -16.91
N LYS A 81 -12.55 -23.44 -16.22
CA LYS A 81 -12.97 -22.16 -16.83
C LYS A 81 -11.92 -21.62 -17.78
N ARG A 82 -10.63 -21.82 -17.51
CA ARG A 82 -9.54 -21.47 -18.44
C ARG A 82 -9.49 -22.40 -19.64
N VAL A 83 -9.81 -23.69 -19.47
CA VAL A 83 -9.97 -24.63 -20.60
C VAL A 83 -11.08 -24.15 -21.54
N GLU A 84 -12.23 -23.72 -21.00
CA GLU A 84 -13.31 -23.11 -21.80
C GLU A 84 -12.92 -21.77 -22.43
N GLU A 85 -12.33 -20.85 -21.65
CA GLU A 85 -11.95 -19.50 -22.11
C GLU A 85 -11.00 -19.53 -23.31
N PHE A 86 -9.92 -20.31 -23.20
CA PHE A 86 -8.86 -20.39 -24.19
C PHE A 86 -9.04 -21.56 -25.18
N LYS A 87 -10.12 -22.35 -25.04
CA LYS A 87 -10.42 -23.54 -25.87
C LYS A 87 -9.25 -24.54 -25.89
N LEU A 88 -8.68 -24.80 -24.72
CA LEU A 88 -7.48 -25.63 -24.57
C LEU A 88 -7.75 -27.09 -24.94
N LYS A 89 -6.76 -27.76 -25.52
CA LYS A 89 -6.80 -29.20 -25.84
C LYS A 89 -7.01 -30.05 -24.58
N GLN A 90 -6.44 -29.62 -23.46
CA GLN A 90 -6.58 -30.23 -22.14
C GLN A 90 -6.18 -29.25 -21.02
N MET A 91 -6.45 -29.64 -19.77
CA MET A 91 -5.98 -28.91 -18.59
C MET A 91 -4.48 -29.14 -18.38
N TRP A 92 -3.66 -28.24 -18.92
CA TRP A 92 -2.19 -28.31 -18.81
C TRP A 92 -1.70 -28.14 -17.37
N LYS A 93 -0.55 -28.76 -17.05
CA LYS A 93 0.08 -28.65 -15.73
C LYS A 93 0.68 -27.25 -15.51
N SER A 94 0.95 -26.90 -14.25
CA SER A 94 1.59 -25.64 -13.90
C SER A 94 3.02 -25.56 -14.45
N PRO A 95 3.40 -24.51 -15.22
CA PRO A 95 4.76 -24.36 -15.72
C PRO A 95 5.81 -24.31 -14.61
N ASN A 96 5.49 -23.64 -13.50
CA ASN A 96 6.35 -23.58 -12.31
C ASN A 96 6.61 -24.98 -11.76
N GLY A 97 5.58 -25.84 -11.72
CA GLY A 97 5.74 -27.24 -11.35
C GLY A 97 6.68 -27.98 -12.30
N THR A 98 6.45 -27.88 -13.62
CA THR A 98 7.28 -28.53 -14.64
C THR A 98 8.74 -28.08 -14.57
N ILE A 99 9.01 -26.77 -14.50
CA ILE A 99 10.37 -26.20 -14.42
C ILE A 99 11.08 -26.66 -13.15
N ARG A 100 10.46 -26.51 -11.97
CA ARG A 100 11.04 -26.94 -10.68
C ARG A 100 11.30 -28.46 -10.63
N ASN A 101 10.45 -29.26 -11.27
CA ASN A 101 10.65 -30.71 -11.38
C ASN A 101 11.85 -31.09 -12.26
N ILE A 102 12.19 -30.26 -13.25
CA ILE A 102 13.28 -30.49 -14.20
C ILE A 102 14.62 -29.97 -13.66
N LEU A 103 14.59 -28.80 -12.99
CA LEU A 103 15.76 -28.15 -12.40
C LEU A 103 16.15 -28.72 -11.03
N GLY A 104 15.17 -29.07 -10.20
CA GLY A 104 15.38 -29.32 -8.78
C GLY A 104 15.71 -28.06 -7.98
N GLY A 105 15.94 -28.21 -6.68
CA GLY A 105 16.34 -27.13 -5.78
C GLY A 105 15.21 -26.53 -4.93
N THR A 106 15.47 -25.32 -4.41
CA THR A 106 14.69 -24.69 -3.34
C THR A 106 14.23 -23.31 -3.77
N VAL A 107 12.94 -22.99 -3.56
CA VAL A 107 12.41 -21.66 -3.88
C VAL A 107 12.57 -20.77 -2.66
N PHE A 108 13.47 -19.79 -2.74
CA PHE A 108 13.67 -18.78 -1.72
C PHE A 108 12.79 -17.56 -2.01
N ARG A 109 11.96 -17.22 -1.02
CA ARG A 109 11.07 -16.06 -1.05
C ARG A 109 11.49 -15.05 0.01
N GLU A 110 11.88 -13.86 -0.42
CA GLU A 110 12.41 -12.77 0.41
C GLU A 110 11.54 -11.52 0.28
N ALA A 111 11.18 -10.90 1.42
CA ALA A 111 10.36 -9.70 1.44
C ALA A 111 11.18 -8.44 1.07
N ILE A 112 10.59 -7.58 0.25
CA ILE A 112 11.13 -6.27 -0.14
C ILE A 112 10.62 -5.25 0.87
N ILE A 113 11.52 -4.61 1.62
CA ILE A 113 11.18 -3.68 2.70
C ILE A 113 11.28 -2.23 2.21
N CYS A 114 10.22 -1.46 2.43
CA CYS A 114 10.19 0.00 2.29
C CYS A 114 9.79 0.64 3.63
N LYS A 115 10.53 1.65 4.10
CA LYS A 115 10.36 2.26 5.44
C LYS A 115 8.96 2.82 5.70
N ASN A 116 8.28 3.30 4.66
CA ASN A 116 6.97 3.94 4.76
C ASN A 116 5.78 2.98 4.58
N ILE A 117 6.02 1.67 4.39
CA ILE A 117 4.98 0.64 4.30
C ILE A 117 4.78 0.01 5.69
N PRO A 118 3.60 0.16 6.33
CA PRO A 118 3.35 -0.46 7.63
C PRO A 118 3.35 -1.99 7.54
N ARG A 119 4.10 -2.61 8.44
CA ARG A 119 4.11 -4.07 8.65
C ARG A 119 2.93 -4.47 9.55
N LEU A 120 2.27 -5.59 9.25
CA LEU A 120 1.23 -6.15 10.13
C LEU A 120 1.83 -6.72 11.42
N VAL A 121 3.06 -7.24 11.34
CA VAL A 121 3.87 -7.65 12.49
C VAL A 121 4.94 -6.58 12.71
N SER A 122 4.69 -5.66 13.64
CA SER A 122 5.52 -4.47 13.85
C SER A 122 6.97 -4.77 14.25
N GLY A 123 7.22 -5.92 14.89
CA GLY A 123 8.55 -6.35 15.30
C GLY A 123 9.48 -6.75 14.15
N TRP A 124 8.97 -7.05 12.96
CA TRP A 124 9.75 -7.56 11.82
C TRP A 124 10.61 -6.49 11.14
N VAL A 125 11.63 -6.01 11.83
CA VAL A 125 12.54 -4.95 11.37
C VAL A 125 13.51 -5.40 10.26
N LYS A 126 13.93 -6.67 10.28
CA LYS A 126 14.73 -7.35 9.24
C LYS A 126 13.82 -8.28 8.42
N PRO A 127 14.13 -8.64 7.16
CA PRO A 127 13.29 -9.55 6.37
C PRO A 127 13.39 -11.00 6.88
N ILE A 128 12.38 -11.81 6.57
CA ILE A 128 12.39 -13.26 6.75
C ILE A 128 12.45 -13.90 5.36
N ILE A 129 13.33 -14.89 5.16
CA ILE A 129 13.44 -15.63 3.90
C ILE A 129 12.84 -17.01 4.08
N ILE A 130 11.77 -17.33 3.36
CA ILE A 130 11.21 -18.68 3.32
C ILE A 130 11.92 -19.48 2.22
N GLY A 131 12.64 -20.54 2.59
CA GLY A 131 13.15 -21.55 1.67
C GLY A 131 12.16 -22.70 1.56
N ARG A 132 11.36 -22.74 0.48
CA ARG A 132 10.37 -23.78 0.24
C ARG A 132 10.97 -24.98 -0.51
N HIS A 133 10.84 -26.16 0.08
CA HIS A 133 11.08 -27.43 -0.61
C HIS A 133 10.00 -27.71 -1.66
N ALA A 134 10.19 -27.28 -2.91
CA ALA A 134 9.15 -27.32 -3.94
C ALA A 134 8.99 -28.71 -4.61
N TYR A 135 9.07 -29.80 -3.85
CA TYR A 135 9.00 -31.17 -4.32
C TYR A 135 8.14 -32.06 -3.40
N GLY A 136 7.48 -33.07 -3.96
CA GLY A 136 6.80 -34.12 -3.20
C GLY A 136 5.64 -33.62 -2.33
N ASP A 137 5.42 -34.31 -1.21
CA ASP A 137 4.39 -34.03 -0.20
C ASP A 137 2.98 -33.92 -0.82
N GLN A 138 2.11 -33.03 -0.33
CA GLN A 138 0.74 -32.84 -0.82
C GLN A 138 0.67 -32.56 -2.34
N TYR A 139 1.69 -31.90 -2.91
CA TYR A 139 1.72 -31.47 -4.32
C TYR A 139 2.00 -32.62 -5.31
N ARG A 140 2.27 -33.82 -4.79
CA ARG A 140 2.37 -35.08 -5.55
C ARG A 140 1.63 -36.23 -4.85
N ALA A 141 0.63 -35.90 -4.03
CA ALA A 141 -0.19 -36.91 -3.38
C ALA A 141 -1.07 -37.66 -4.39
N THR A 142 -1.63 -38.78 -3.94
CA THR A 142 -2.78 -39.45 -4.56
C THR A 142 -3.85 -39.60 -3.51
N ASP A 143 -5.01 -39.02 -3.76
CA ASP A 143 -6.16 -38.98 -2.86
C ASP A 143 -7.42 -39.54 -3.53
N PHE A 144 -8.37 -39.99 -2.71
CA PHE A 144 -9.66 -40.49 -3.17
C PHE A 144 -10.74 -40.43 -2.07
N VAL A 145 -12.00 -40.41 -2.51
CA VAL A 145 -13.16 -40.60 -1.63
C VAL A 145 -13.37 -42.08 -1.38
N VAL A 146 -13.34 -42.49 -0.12
CA VAL A 146 -13.70 -43.84 0.32
C VAL A 146 -15.23 -43.94 0.29
N PRO A 147 -15.85 -44.82 -0.52
CA PRO A 147 -17.29 -44.76 -0.79
C PRO A 147 -18.19 -45.30 0.33
N GLY A 148 -17.62 -46.02 1.30
CA GLY A 148 -18.34 -46.68 2.40
C GLY A 148 -17.38 -47.44 3.31
N PRO A 149 -17.90 -48.29 4.22
CA PRO A 149 -17.07 -49.10 5.11
C PRO A 149 -16.06 -49.98 4.36
N GLY A 150 -14.82 -50.02 4.85
CA GLY A 150 -13.71 -50.74 4.23
C GLY A 150 -12.33 -50.38 4.80
N LYS A 151 -11.32 -51.19 4.46
CA LYS A 151 -9.92 -50.95 4.84
C LYS A 151 -9.20 -50.11 3.79
N VAL A 152 -8.40 -49.15 4.25
CA VAL A 152 -7.40 -48.45 3.44
C VAL A 152 -6.02 -48.86 3.92
N GLU A 153 -5.20 -49.36 3.01
CA GLU A 153 -3.85 -49.86 3.27
C GLU A 153 -2.86 -49.16 2.33
N ILE A 154 -1.64 -48.91 2.82
CA ILE A 154 -0.51 -48.45 2.00
C ILE A 154 0.50 -49.60 1.92
N SER A 155 1.08 -49.84 0.74
CA SER A 155 2.02 -50.93 0.56
C SER A 155 3.21 -50.56 -0.30
N TYR A 156 4.37 -51.12 0.05
CA TYR A 156 5.64 -50.95 -0.65
C TYR A 156 6.11 -52.31 -1.16
N THR A 157 6.37 -52.40 -2.46
CA THR A 157 6.94 -53.58 -3.12
C THR A 157 8.39 -53.25 -3.51
N PRO A 158 9.39 -53.82 -2.84
CA PRO A 158 10.79 -53.65 -3.21
C PRO A 158 11.10 -54.16 -4.63
N SER A 159 11.99 -53.47 -5.35
CA SER A 159 12.40 -53.84 -6.72
C SER A 159 13.48 -54.94 -6.77
N ASP A 160 14.15 -55.21 -5.65
CA ASP A 160 15.13 -56.28 -5.45
C ASP A 160 14.47 -57.65 -5.20
N GLY A 161 13.13 -57.71 -5.10
CA GLY A 161 12.38 -58.92 -4.75
C GLY A 161 12.24 -59.17 -3.25
N SER A 162 12.71 -58.26 -2.38
CA SER A 162 12.49 -58.33 -0.93
C SER A 162 10.98 -58.31 -0.58
N PRO A 163 10.57 -58.84 0.59
CA PRO A 163 9.14 -58.99 0.92
C PRO A 163 8.33 -57.68 0.85
N LYS A 164 7.19 -57.73 0.17
CA LYS A 164 6.21 -56.63 0.12
C LYS A 164 5.77 -56.28 1.55
N THR A 165 5.90 -55.00 1.91
CA THR A 165 5.42 -54.47 3.19
C THR A 165 4.04 -53.84 3.02
N VAL A 166 3.13 -54.09 3.96
CA VAL A 166 1.76 -53.52 3.97
C VAL A 166 1.50 -52.91 5.35
N TYR A 167 0.93 -51.70 5.36
CA TYR A 167 0.49 -51.01 6.57
C TYR A 167 -0.98 -50.63 6.45
N LEU A 168 -1.79 -51.00 7.44
CA LEU A 168 -3.16 -50.50 7.57
C LEU A 168 -3.12 -49.01 7.92
N VAL A 169 -3.74 -48.17 7.08
CA VAL A 169 -3.89 -46.73 7.35
C VAL A 169 -5.11 -46.51 8.23
N HIS A 170 -6.26 -47.05 7.82
CA HIS A 170 -7.50 -46.99 8.60
C HIS A 170 -8.48 -48.10 8.20
N ASN A 171 -9.44 -48.40 9.07
CA ASN A 171 -10.57 -49.29 8.79
C ASN A 171 -11.87 -48.50 9.03
N PHE A 172 -12.49 -48.04 7.97
CA PHE A 172 -13.76 -47.32 7.98
C PHE A 172 -14.88 -48.31 8.32
N THR A 173 -15.59 -48.12 9.44
CA THR A 173 -16.58 -49.08 9.94
C THR A 173 -18.04 -48.68 9.70
N GLU A 174 -18.34 -47.38 9.76
CA GLU A 174 -19.73 -46.88 9.76
C GLU A 174 -20.12 -46.16 8.47
N SER A 175 -19.19 -45.43 7.87
CA SER A 175 -19.42 -44.60 6.69
C SER A 175 -18.17 -44.53 5.82
N GLY A 176 -18.27 -43.86 4.67
CA GLY A 176 -17.13 -43.54 3.83
C GLY A 176 -16.26 -42.42 4.42
N GLY A 177 -15.43 -41.81 3.58
CA GLY A 177 -14.54 -40.74 4.00
C GLY A 177 -13.57 -40.33 2.90
N VAL A 178 -12.38 -39.87 3.28
CA VAL A 178 -11.30 -39.55 2.35
C VAL A 178 -10.00 -40.19 2.82
N ALA A 179 -9.14 -40.55 1.88
CA ALA A 179 -7.80 -41.05 2.16
C ALA A 179 -6.80 -40.50 1.13
N MET A 180 -5.54 -40.37 1.54
CA MET A 180 -4.45 -39.95 0.66
C MET A 180 -3.13 -40.64 1.00
N GLY A 181 -2.27 -40.80 0.00
CA GLY A 181 -0.86 -41.15 0.15
C GLY A 181 0.03 -40.05 -0.42
N MET A 182 1.16 -39.77 0.22
CA MET A 182 2.17 -38.80 -0.26
C MET A 182 3.58 -39.36 -0.04
N TYR A 183 4.56 -38.83 -0.77
CA TYR A 183 5.95 -39.28 -0.71
C TYR A 183 6.94 -38.11 -0.88
N ASN A 184 8.17 -38.33 -0.43
CA ASN A 184 9.31 -37.52 -0.79
C ASN A 184 10.51 -38.45 -1.06
N GLN A 185 11.66 -37.90 -1.42
CA GLN A 185 12.87 -38.67 -1.76
C GLN A 185 14.07 -38.10 -1.02
N ASP A 186 14.89 -38.95 -0.40
CA ASP A 186 16.08 -38.54 0.35
C ASP A 186 16.95 -37.55 -0.45
N LYS A 187 17.26 -37.87 -1.71
CA LYS A 187 18.03 -36.98 -2.60
C LYS A 187 17.42 -35.58 -2.76
N SER A 188 16.09 -35.48 -2.81
CA SER A 188 15.38 -34.19 -2.90
C SER A 188 15.47 -33.40 -1.58
N ILE A 189 15.50 -34.10 -0.45
CA ILE A 189 15.67 -33.50 0.88
C ILE A 189 17.13 -33.06 1.08
N GLU A 190 18.11 -33.84 0.61
CA GLU A 190 19.53 -33.47 0.58
C GLU A 190 19.76 -32.18 -0.23
N ASP A 191 19.21 -32.10 -1.45
CA ASP A 191 19.31 -30.92 -2.32
C ASP A 191 18.67 -29.68 -1.69
N PHE A 192 17.55 -29.86 -0.98
CA PHE A 192 16.90 -28.82 -0.18
C PHE A 192 17.76 -28.35 1.00
N ALA A 193 18.41 -29.27 1.69
CA ALA A 193 19.32 -28.96 2.78
C ALA A 193 20.53 -28.15 2.28
N HIS A 194 21.23 -28.64 1.25
CA HIS A 194 22.37 -27.96 0.63
C HIS A 194 22.02 -26.55 0.17
N SER A 195 20.91 -26.37 -0.56
CA SER A 195 20.45 -25.04 -0.99
C SER A 195 20.20 -24.11 0.20
N SER A 196 19.61 -24.63 1.29
CA SER A 196 19.27 -23.87 2.49
C SER A 196 20.51 -23.43 3.28
N PHE A 197 21.50 -24.31 3.46
CA PHE A 197 22.78 -23.97 4.10
C PHE A 197 23.59 -22.97 3.28
N GLN A 198 23.65 -23.14 1.96
CA GLN A 198 24.32 -22.19 1.06
C GLN A 198 23.66 -20.81 1.08
N MET A 199 22.32 -20.74 1.10
CA MET A 199 21.60 -19.47 1.22
C MET A 199 21.93 -18.75 2.54
N ALA A 200 21.89 -19.47 3.67
CA ALA A 200 22.22 -18.94 4.99
C ALA A 200 23.66 -18.38 5.07
N LEU A 201 24.64 -19.11 4.55
CA LEU A 201 26.03 -18.65 4.43
C LEU A 201 26.18 -17.43 3.49
N SER A 202 25.39 -17.35 2.42
CA SER A 202 25.44 -16.21 1.48
C SER A 202 24.81 -14.94 2.06
N LYS A 203 23.86 -15.08 3.00
CA LYS A 203 23.19 -13.98 3.71
C LYS A 203 23.85 -13.65 5.04
N ASN A 204 24.76 -14.50 5.53
CA ASN A 204 25.30 -14.50 6.89
C ASN A 204 24.20 -14.45 7.97
N TRP A 205 23.17 -15.31 7.82
CA TRP A 205 22.02 -15.40 8.74
C TRP A 205 21.80 -16.83 9.25
N PRO A 206 21.24 -17.01 10.46
CA PRO A 206 20.89 -18.33 10.98
C PRO A 206 19.78 -19.01 10.16
N LEU A 207 19.78 -20.35 10.19
CA LEU A 207 18.87 -21.22 9.46
C LEU A 207 17.98 -22.03 10.41
N TYR A 208 16.68 -22.02 10.18
CA TYR A 208 15.70 -22.81 10.90
C TYR A 208 15.00 -23.80 9.97
N LEU A 209 15.04 -25.11 10.27
CA LEU A 209 14.15 -26.10 9.65
C LEU A 209 12.95 -26.35 10.55
N SER A 210 11.74 -26.26 10.02
CA SER A 210 10.51 -26.60 10.75
C SER A 210 9.84 -27.88 10.23
N THR A 211 9.48 -28.80 11.13
CA THR A 211 8.67 -29.99 10.80
C THR A 211 7.70 -30.35 11.94
N LYS A 212 6.89 -31.42 11.79
CA LYS A 212 6.07 -31.99 12.87
C LYS A 212 6.52 -33.43 13.21
N ASN A 213 7.82 -33.65 13.34
CA ASN A 213 8.43 -34.97 13.57
C ASN A 213 8.00 -35.69 14.86
N THR A 214 7.43 -35.00 15.85
CA THR A 214 6.81 -35.65 17.03
C THR A 214 5.58 -36.48 16.67
N ILE A 215 4.86 -36.08 15.61
CA ILE A 215 3.69 -36.77 15.06
C ILE A 215 4.10 -37.65 13.88
N LEU A 216 4.73 -37.06 12.84
CA LEU A 216 5.19 -37.75 11.64
C LEU A 216 6.59 -38.36 11.84
N LYS A 217 6.72 -39.23 12.85
CA LYS A 217 8.01 -39.74 13.38
C LYS A 217 8.98 -40.29 12.34
N LYS A 218 8.48 -40.95 11.29
CA LYS A 218 9.32 -41.46 10.18
C LYS A 218 9.52 -40.44 9.07
N TYR A 219 8.42 -39.82 8.60
CA TYR A 219 8.45 -38.93 7.42
C TYR A 219 9.18 -37.62 7.73
N ASP A 220 8.72 -36.88 8.74
CA ASP A 220 9.33 -35.60 9.16
C ASP A 220 10.59 -35.81 10.01
N GLY A 221 10.74 -37.01 10.60
CA GLY A 221 12.01 -37.47 11.16
C GLY A 221 13.10 -37.49 10.10
N ARG A 222 12.84 -38.10 8.93
CA ARG A 222 13.83 -38.19 7.85
C ARG A 222 14.33 -36.83 7.36
N PHE A 223 13.46 -35.82 7.28
CA PHE A 223 13.84 -34.44 6.99
C PHE A 223 14.82 -33.88 8.03
N LYS A 224 14.49 -34.02 9.32
CA LYS A 224 15.35 -33.58 10.43
C LYS A 224 16.71 -34.27 10.38
N ASP A 225 16.71 -35.58 10.23
CA ASP A 225 17.91 -36.42 10.28
C ASP A 225 18.86 -36.07 9.13
N ILE A 226 18.35 -35.96 7.89
CA ILE A 226 19.16 -35.58 6.71
C ILE A 226 19.78 -34.18 6.88
N PHE A 227 19.00 -33.18 7.32
CA PHE A 227 19.54 -31.83 7.53
C PHE A 227 20.62 -31.82 8.63
N GLN A 228 20.39 -32.52 9.75
CA GLN A 228 21.37 -32.59 10.84
C GLN A 228 22.65 -33.28 10.40
N GLU A 229 22.55 -34.41 9.70
CA GLU A 229 23.70 -35.14 9.16
C GLU A 229 24.51 -34.28 8.17
N ILE A 230 23.86 -33.52 7.29
CA ILE A 230 24.54 -32.64 6.33
C ILE A 230 25.20 -31.46 7.06
N TYR A 231 24.52 -30.86 8.04
CA TYR A 231 25.06 -29.76 8.84
C TYR A 231 26.35 -30.17 9.56
N ASP A 232 26.29 -31.23 10.38
CA ASP A 232 27.43 -31.66 11.18
C ASP A 232 28.61 -32.19 10.34
N LYS A 233 28.35 -32.78 9.17
CA LYS A 233 29.40 -33.29 8.27
C LYS A 233 30.06 -32.23 7.39
N GLN A 234 29.33 -31.17 7.01
CA GLN A 234 29.77 -30.29 5.91
C GLN A 234 29.76 -28.79 6.23
N TYR A 235 28.74 -28.27 6.92
CA TYR A 235 28.52 -26.83 7.04
C TYR A 235 28.81 -26.21 8.41
N LYS A 236 28.84 -27.03 9.47
CA LYS A 236 28.97 -26.55 10.84
C LYS A 236 30.17 -25.64 11.08
N SER A 237 31.35 -25.97 10.54
CA SER A 237 32.56 -25.16 10.66
C SER A 237 32.44 -23.80 9.95
N GLU A 238 31.77 -23.74 8.80
CA GLU A 238 31.52 -22.49 8.07
C GLU A 238 30.50 -21.60 8.81
N PHE A 239 29.47 -22.21 9.39
CA PHE A 239 28.47 -21.52 10.22
C PHE A 239 29.10 -20.95 11.50
N GLU A 240 29.88 -21.75 12.22
CA GLU A 240 30.61 -21.33 13.42
C GLU A 240 31.61 -20.20 13.10
N ALA A 241 32.30 -20.26 11.96
CA ALA A 241 33.22 -19.21 11.49
C ALA A 241 32.51 -17.87 11.15
N GLN A 242 31.24 -17.93 10.74
CA GLN A 242 30.40 -16.74 10.50
C GLN A 242 29.59 -16.31 11.74
N ASN A 243 29.67 -17.03 12.86
CA ASN A 243 28.87 -16.83 14.07
C ASN A 243 27.35 -16.91 13.83
N ILE A 244 26.94 -17.83 12.97
CA ILE A 244 25.53 -18.21 12.70
C ILE A 244 25.31 -19.67 13.07
N TRP A 245 24.05 -20.11 13.14
CA TRP A 245 23.69 -21.46 13.56
C TRP A 245 22.58 -22.06 12.69
N TYR A 246 22.48 -23.38 12.74
CA TYR A 246 21.33 -24.15 12.27
C TYR A 246 20.53 -24.69 13.47
N GLU A 247 19.20 -24.63 13.40
CA GLU A 247 18.32 -25.23 14.41
C GLU A 247 17.11 -25.95 13.75
N HIS A 248 16.78 -27.15 14.23
CA HIS A 248 15.49 -27.80 13.94
C HIS A 248 14.46 -27.41 15.00
N ARG A 249 13.27 -26.98 14.57
CA ARG A 249 12.12 -26.67 15.43
C ARG A 249 10.86 -27.41 15.02
N LEU A 250 9.92 -27.53 15.96
CA LEU A 250 8.55 -27.92 15.64
C LEU A 250 7.83 -26.74 14.96
N ILE A 251 7.04 -27.01 13.93
CA ILE A 251 6.41 -25.97 13.10
C ILE A 251 5.55 -24.97 13.89
N ASP A 252 4.85 -25.42 14.93
CA ASP A 252 4.05 -24.58 15.82
C ASP A 252 4.90 -23.66 16.71
N ASP A 253 6.02 -24.15 17.25
CA ASP A 253 6.98 -23.30 17.94
C ASP A 253 7.67 -22.33 16.97
N MET A 254 8.01 -22.78 15.76
CA MET A 254 8.68 -21.93 14.77
C MET A 254 7.78 -20.77 14.29
N VAL A 255 6.48 -21.01 14.05
CA VAL A 255 5.52 -19.94 13.75
C VAL A 255 5.43 -18.95 14.91
N ALA A 256 5.32 -19.43 16.16
CA ALA A 256 5.29 -18.55 17.33
C ALA A 256 6.60 -17.77 17.53
N GLN A 257 7.75 -18.39 17.23
CA GLN A 257 9.08 -17.78 17.24
C GLN A 257 9.20 -16.69 16.17
N ALA A 258 8.76 -16.95 14.94
CA ALA A 258 8.75 -15.98 13.86
C ALA A 258 7.93 -14.74 14.25
N MET A 259 6.71 -14.91 14.77
CA MET A 259 5.82 -13.81 15.16
C MET A 259 6.36 -12.88 16.25
N LYS A 260 7.23 -13.37 17.14
CA LYS A 260 7.88 -12.56 18.20
C LYS A 260 9.32 -12.14 17.89
N SER A 261 9.83 -12.50 16.71
CA SER A 261 11.21 -12.20 16.28
C SER A 261 11.35 -10.81 15.67
N GLU A 262 12.60 -10.37 15.46
CA GLU A 262 12.94 -9.22 14.64
C GLU A 262 13.00 -9.51 13.12
N GLY A 263 12.80 -10.76 12.70
CA GLY A 263 13.23 -11.28 11.41
C GLY A 263 14.75 -11.51 11.35
N GLY A 264 15.32 -11.57 10.14
CA GLY A 264 16.77 -11.73 9.91
C GLY A 264 17.26 -13.17 9.98
N PHE A 265 16.47 -14.12 9.45
CA PHE A 265 16.82 -15.54 9.39
C PHE A 265 16.27 -16.20 8.12
N ILE A 266 16.86 -17.35 7.78
CA ILE A 266 16.33 -18.25 6.75
C ILE A 266 15.43 -19.29 7.44
N TRP A 267 14.24 -19.51 6.89
CA TRP A 267 13.31 -20.52 7.36
C TRP A 267 13.08 -21.56 6.26
N ALA A 268 13.75 -22.71 6.39
CA ALA A 268 13.54 -23.88 5.58
C ALA A 268 12.19 -24.53 5.94
N CYS A 269 11.27 -24.52 4.99
CA CYS A 269 9.94 -25.08 5.11
C CYS A 269 9.74 -26.26 4.14
N LYS A 270 9.03 -27.29 4.59
CA LYS A 270 8.46 -28.32 3.71
C LYS A 270 7.52 -27.70 2.68
N ASN A 271 7.13 -28.46 1.66
CA ASN A 271 6.46 -27.91 0.47
C ASN A 271 5.18 -27.11 0.80
N TYR A 272 4.32 -27.66 1.65
CA TYR A 272 3.07 -27.03 2.08
C TYR A 272 3.29 -25.88 3.05
N ASP A 273 4.14 -26.08 4.07
CA ASP A 273 4.47 -25.04 5.04
C ASP A 273 5.09 -23.81 4.33
N GLY A 274 5.95 -24.03 3.34
CA GLY A 274 6.59 -22.97 2.58
C GLY A 274 5.63 -22.18 1.69
N ASP A 275 4.59 -22.83 1.16
CA ASP A 275 3.51 -22.15 0.42
C ASP A 275 2.76 -21.20 1.36
N VAL A 276 2.19 -21.74 2.45
CA VAL A 276 1.34 -20.99 3.39
C VAL A 276 2.12 -19.91 4.14
N GLN A 277 3.32 -20.21 4.63
CA GLN A 277 4.12 -19.27 5.41
C GLN A 277 4.74 -18.17 4.53
N SER A 278 5.07 -18.43 3.26
CA SER A 278 5.61 -17.36 2.41
C SER A 278 4.57 -16.29 2.06
N ASP A 279 3.32 -16.67 1.79
CA ASP A 279 2.24 -15.72 1.58
C ASP A 279 1.90 -14.96 2.89
N SER A 280 1.92 -15.65 4.04
CA SER A 280 1.75 -15.03 5.36
C SER A 280 2.84 -14.01 5.68
N VAL A 281 4.10 -14.34 5.37
CA VAL A 281 5.26 -13.46 5.51
C VAL A 281 5.13 -12.26 4.55
N ALA A 282 4.85 -12.48 3.27
CA ALA A 282 4.67 -11.41 2.27
C ALA A 282 3.60 -10.40 2.71
N GLN A 283 2.44 -10.90 3.16
CA GLN A 283 1.35 -10.06 3.65
C GLN A 283 1.74 -9.34 4.96
N GLY A 284 2.55 -9.97 5.82
CA GLY A 284 3.09 -9.34 7.03
C GLY A 284 4.03 -8.16 6.75
N TYR A 285 4.78 -8.19 5.65
CA TYR A 285 5.59 -7.06 5.17
C TYR A 285 4.82 -6.03 4.30
N GLY A 286 3.58 -6.33 3.91
CA GLY A 286 2.62 -5.35 3.38
C GLY A 286 1.76 -5.85 2.22
N SER A 287 2.35 -6.49 1.21
CA SER A 287 1.68 -6.93 -0.03
C SER A 287 2.44 -8.09 -0.67
N LEU A 288 1.73 -9.01 -1.34
CA LEU A 288 2.35 -10.06 -2.17
C LEU A 288 3.21 -9.48 -3.32
N GLY A 289 2.98 -8.22 -3.72
CA GLY A 289 3.82 -7.50 -4.68
C GLY A 289 5.21 -7.11 -4.15
N MET A 290 5.43 -7.22 -2.83
CA MET A 290 6.68 -6.86 -2.15
C MET A 290 7.48 -8.11 -1.75
N MET A 291 7.58 -9.08 -2.67
CA MET A 291 8.35 -10.31 -2.43
C MET A 291 9.05 -10.79 -3.70
N THR A 292 10.34 -11.10 -3.59
CA THR A 292 11.12 -11.78 -4.65
C THR A 292 10.96 -13.29 -4.52
N SER A 293 10.94 -14.03 -5.64
CA SER A 293 10.97 -15.50 -5.63
C SER A 293 12.13 -15.99 -6.50
N VAL A 294 13.06 -16.75 -5.94
CA VAL A 294 14.21 -17.30 -6.67
C VAL A 294 14.35 -18.79 -6.35
N LEU A 295 14.16 -19.65 -7.35
CA LEU A 295 14.60 -21.05 -7.30
C LEU A 295 16.13 -21.07 -7.39
N VAL A 296 16.77 -21.71 -6.41
CA VAL A 296 18.21 -21.97 -6.41
C VAL A 296 18.43 -23.48 -6.48
N CYS A 297 19.18 -23.93 -7.47
CA CYS A 297 19.53 -25.32 -7.67
C CYS A 297 20.69 -25.76 -6.74
N PRO A 298 20.79 -27.06 -6.41
CA PRO A 298 21.83 -27.58 -5.50
C PRO A 298 23.25 -27.53 -6.07
N ASP A 299 23.41 -27.24 -7.36
CA ASP A 299 24.71 -27.06 -8.05
C ASP A 299 25.43 -25.76 -7.67
N GLY A 300 24.77 -24.87 -6.91
CA GLY A 300 25.28 -23.56 -6.51
C GLY A 300 25.43 -22.55 -7.67
N LYS A 301 24.91 -22.88 -8.85
CA LYS A 301 25.12 -22.12 -10.11
C LYS A 301 23.83 -21.81 -10.85
N THR A 302 22.89 -22.74 -10.91
CA THR A 302 21.65 -22.57 -11.68
C THR A 302 20.59 -21.88 -10.83
N VAL A 303 19.97 -20.83 -11.37
CA VAL A 303 18.86 -20.12 -10.73
C VAL A 303 17.74 -19.81 -11.72
N GLU A 304 16.52 -19.71 -11.19
CA GLU A 304 15.36 -19.17 -11.90
C GLU A 304 14.67 -18.15 -11.00
N ALA A 305 14.47 -16.93 -11.51
CA ALA A 305 13.89 -15.82 -10.75
C ALA A 305 12.52 -15.43 -11.33
N GLU A 306 11.50 -15.39 -10.47
CA GLU A 306 10.11 -15.09 -10.83
C GLU A 306 9.46 -14.09 -9.87
N ALA A 307 8.36 -13.48 -10.32
CA ALA A 307 7.47 -12.76 -9.41
C ALA A 307 6.75 -13.77 -8.49
N ALA A 308 6.66 -13.47 -7.18
CA ALA A 308 6.02 -14.38 -6.23
C ALA A 308 4.49 -14.54 -6.43
N HIS A 309 3.85 -13.64 -7.19
CA HIS A 309 2.41 -13.57 -7.40
C HIS A 309 1.95 -14.13 -8.76
N GLY A 310 0.65 -14.40 -8.89
CA GLY A 310 0.03 -14.81 -10.16
C GLY A 310 -0.10 -13.68 -11.20
N THR A 311 -0.84 -13.97 -12.27
CA THR A 311 -0.93 -13.16 -13.50
C THR A 311 -1.79 -11.88 -13.40
N VAL A 312 -2.36 -11.62 -12.22
CA VAL A 312 -3.24 -10.46 -11.91
C VAL A 312 -4.45 -10.35 -12.85
N THR A 313 -5.11 -11.49 -13.13
CA THR A 313 -6.30 -11.63 -13.99
C THR A 313 -7.34 -10.52 -13.84
N ARG A 314 -7.66 -10.12 -12.60
CA ARG A 314 -8.67 -9.07 -12.34
C ARG A 314 -8.30 -7.75 -13.03
N HIS A 315 -7.04 -7.33 -12.96
CA HIS A 315 -6.57 -6.11 -13.60
C HIS A 315 -6.51 -6.31 -15.12
N TYR A 316 -6.14 -7.50 -15.61
CA TYR A 316 -6.21 -7.80 -17.03
C TYR A 316 -7.62 -7.65 -17.62
N ARG A 317 -8.67 -8.08 -16.90
CA ARG A 317 -10.08 -7.86 -17.33
C ARG A 317 -10.50 -6.39 -17.34
N MET A 318 -9.85 -5.54 -16.56
CA MET A 318 -10.06 -4.09 -16.58
C MET A 318 -9.32 -3.46 -17.77
N TYR A 319 -8.05 -3.84 -17.97
CA TYR A 319 -7.23 -3.45 -19.12
C TYR A 319 -7.90 -3.83 -20.46
N GLN A 320 -8.43 -5.05 -20.59
CA GLN A 320 -9.18 -5.51 -21.79
C GLN A 320 -10.43 -4.65 -22.09
N LYS A 321 -10.93 -3.88 -21.12
CA LYS A 321 -12.06 -2.94 -21.26
C LYS A 321 -11.62 -1.48 -21.41
N GLY A 322 -10.32 -1.22 -21.57
CA GLY A 322 -9.75 0.12 -21.59
C GLY A 322 -9.83 0.86 -20.24
N GLN A 323 -10.05 0.14 -19.13
CA GLN A 323 -10.11 0.74 -17.79
C GLN A 323 -8.71 0.84 -17.18
N GLU A 324 -8.49 1.88 -16.38
CA GLU A 324 -7.24 2.07 -15.65
C GLU A 324 -6.95 0.92 -14.67
N THR A 325 -5.66 0.62 -14.48
CA THR A 325 -5.19 -0.39 -13.53
C THR A 325 -4.04 0.16 -12.70
N SER A 326 -3.94 -0.29 -11.45
CA SER A 326 -2.82 0.01 -10.56
C SER A 326 -2.17 -1.29 -10.12
N THR A 327 -1.54 -1.98 -11.07
CA THR A 327 -0.81 -3.23 -10.84
C THR A 327 0.60 -2.92 -10.37
N ASN A 328 1.01 -3.54 -9.27
CA ASN A 328 2.36 -3.43 -8.72
C ASN A 328 3.37 -4.19 -9.61
N PRO A 329 4.39 -3.55 -10.22
CA PRO A 329 5.36 -4.21 -11.07
C PRO A 329 6.62 -4.69 -10.32
N ILE A 330 6.74 -4.40 -9.02
CA ILE A 330 8.01 -4.48 -8.28
C ILE A 330 8.56 -5.91 -8.25
N ALA A 331 7.76 -6.92 -7.91
CA ALA A 331 8.20 -8.31 -7.95
C ALA A 331 8.68 -8.76 -9.35
N SER A 332 8.07 -8.27 -10.42
CA SER A 332 8.51 -8.54 -11.81
C SER A 332 9.82 -7.83 -12.16
N ILE A 333 10.04 -6.60 -11.67
CA ILE A 333 11.34 -5.89 -11.82
C ILE A 333 12.42 -6.66 -11.06
N PHE A 334 12.12 -7.09 -9.84
CA PHE A 334 13.07 -7.83 -9.00
C PHE A 334 13.37 -9.24 -9.55
N ALA A 335 12.46 -9.87 -10.30
CA ALA A 335 12.76 -11.10 -11.03
C ALA A 335 13.90 -10.87 -12.06
N TRP A 336 13.84 -9.77 -12.82
CA TRP A 336 14.91 -9.36 -13.72
C TRP A 336 16.20 -9.04 -12.98
N THR A 337 16.18 -8.16 -11.97
CA THR A 337 17.42 -7.77 -11.26
C THR A 337 18.07 -8.93 -10.52
N ARG A 338 17.31 -9.84 -9.92
CA ARG A 338 17.86 -11.06 -9.27
C ARG A 338 18.53 -11.99 -10.30
N GLY A 339 17.91 -12.19 -11.47
CA GLY A 339 18.54 -12.93 -12.57
C GLY A 339 19.82 -12.27 -13.08
N LEU A 340 19.79 -10.96 -13.34
CA LEU A 340 20.94 -10.19 -13.81
C LEU A 340 22.07 -10.12 -12.77
N ALA A 341 21.76 -9.97 -11.49
CA ALA A 341 22.74 -9.98 -10.40
C ALA A 341 23.43 -11.34 -10.25
N HIS A 342 22.70 -12.44 -10.51
CA HIS A 342 23.30 -13.77 -10.50
C HIS A 342 24.12 -14.06 -11.76
N ARG A 343 23.65 -13.65 -12.94
CA ARG A 343 24.45 -13.65 -14.19
C ARG A 343 25.75 -12.86 -14.00
N ALA A 344 25.66 -11.69 -13.38
CA ALA A 344 26.80 -10.85 -13.03
C ALA A 344 27.80 -11.55 -12.10
N LYS A 345 27.31 -12.31 -11.10
CA LYS A 345 28.16 -13.14 -10.23
C LYS A 345 28.88 -14.25 -11.00
N LEU A 346 28.18 -14.93 -11.92
CA LEU A 346 28.76 -16.00 -12.74
C LEU A 346 29.81 -15.48 -13.75
N ASP A 347 29.61 -14.28 -14.30
CA ASP A 347 30.54 -13.63 -15.26
C ASP A 347 31.61 -12.75 -14.61
N ASN A 348 31.57 -12.56 -13.29
CA ASN A 348 32.36 -11.55 -12.56
C ASN A 348 32.16 -10.11 -13.11
N ASN A 349 30.95 -9.81 -13.59
CA ASN A 349 30.59 -8.54 -14.22
C ASN A 349 30.09 -7.52 -13.18
N LYS A 350 30.98 -6.62 -12.75
CA LYS A 350 30.68 -5.61 -11.73
C LYS A 350 29.67 -4.55 -12.19
N GLU A 351 29.66 -4.19 -13.47
CA GLU A 351 28.74 -3.18 -14.01
C GLU A 351 27.30 -3.71 -13.99
N LEU A 352 27.09 -4.95 -14.42
CA LEU A 352 25.78 -5.60 -14.38
C LEU A 352 25.28 -5.79 -12.94
N SER A 353 26.17 -6.16 -12.02
CA SER A 353 25.85 -6.28 -10.59
C SER A 353 25.43 -4.92 -9.99
N PHE A 354 26.15 -3.84 -10.32
CA PHE A 354 25.82 -2.49 -9.89
C PHE A 354 24.47 -2.03 -10.47
N PHE A 355 24.25 -2.20 -11.77
CA PHE A 355 22.99 -1.86 -12.44
C PHE A 355 21.78 -2.58 -11.81
N ALA A 356 21.89 -3.89 -11.61
CA ALA A 356 20.82 -4.68 -10.99
C ALA A 356 20.49 -4.19 -9.58
N LYS A 357 21.52 -3.88 -8.78
CA LYS A 357 21.36 -3.32 -7.44
C LYS A 357 20.72 -1.92 -7.48
N ALA A 358 21.21 -1.02 -8.33
CA ALA A 358 20.71 0.35 -8.44
C ALA A 358 19.23 0.38 -8.87
N LEU A 359 18.81 -0.53 -9.76
CA LEU A 359 17.40 -0.65 -10.15
C LEU A 359 16.49 -1.11 -8.99
N GLU A 360 16.97 -1.98 -8.10
CA GLU A 360 16.26 -2.35 -6.86
C GLU A 360 16.18 -1.16 -5.88
N GLU A 361 17.29 -0.45 -5.66
CA GLU A 361 17.35 0.72 -4.77
C GLU A 361 16.41 1.83 -5.24
N VAL A 362 16.42 2.18 -6.52
CA VAL A 362 15.51 3.20 -7.10
C VAL A 362 14.04 2.78 -6.99
N CYS A 363 13.72 1.49 -7.10
CA CYS A 363 12.36 1.00 -6.86
C CYS A 363 11.90 1.23 -5.41
N ILE A 364 12.78 1.00 -4.44
CA ILE A 364 12.51 1.25 -3.01
C ILE A 364 12.39 2.74 -2.74
N GLU A 365 13.33 3.56 -3.24
CA GLU A 365 13.30 5.03 -3.11
C GLU A 365 12.02 5.64 -3.67
N THR A 366 11.56 5.17 -4.84
CA THR A 366 10.33 5.66 -5.50
C THR A 366 9.11 5.44 -4.59
N ILE A 367 9.01 4.27 -3.95
CA ILE A 367 7.96 3.96 -2.98
C ILE A 367 8.13 4.81 -1.72
N GLU A 368 9.34 4.94 -1.18
CA GLU A 368 9.64 5.71 0.04
C GLU A 368 9.35 7.21 -0.13
N ALA A 369 9.57 7.77 -1.32
CA ALA A 369 9.20 9.13 -1.71
C ALA A 369 7.68 9.34 -1.87
N GLY A 370 6.88 8.28 -1.80
CA GLY A 370 5.41 8.31 -1.85
C GLY A 370 4.80 7.82 -3.18
N PHE A 371 5.60 7.56 -4.22
CA PHE A 371 5.11 7.14 -5.53
C PHE A 371 4.90 5.63 -5.58
N MET A 372 3.69 5.18 -5.26
CA MET A 372 3.38 3.76 -5.08
C MET A 372 2.04 3.34 -5.71
N THR A 373 1.85 2.04 -5.93
CA THR A 373 0.61 1.47 -6.47
C THR A 373 -0.47 1.32 -5.40
N LYS A 374 -1.71 1.09 -5.85
CA LYS A 374 -2.92 1.08 -5.01
C LYS A 374 -2.87 0.09 -3.86
N ASP A 375 -2.20 -1.05 -4.03
CA ASP A 375 -1.98 -2.04 -2.98
C ASP A 375 -1.13 -1.47 -1.83
N LEU A 376 -0.01 -0.83 -2.14
CA LEU A 376 0.89 -0.22 -1.15
C LEU A 376 0.25 0.99 -0.46
N ALA A 377 -0.47 1.83 -1.22
CA ALA A 377 -1.24 2.92 -0.64
C ALA A 377 -2.34 2.44 0.32
N ALA A 378 -2.86 1.22 0.13
CA ALA A 378 -3.87 0.62 1.01
C ALA A 378 -3.26 0.14 2.33
N CYS A 379 -2.00 -0.32 2.34
CA CYS A 379 -1.26 -0.63 3.57
C CYS A 379 -1.12 0.60 4.47
N ILE A 380 -0.91 1.79 3.89
CA ILE A 380 -0.76 3.05 4.63
C ILE A 380 -2.12 3.59 5.13
N LYS A 381 -3.11 3.72 4.23
CA LYS A 381 -4.36 4.47 4.51
C LYS A 381 -5.52 3.58 4.98
N GLY A 382 -5.40 2.27 4.83
CA GLY A 382 -6.44 1.28 5.08
C GLY A 382 -7.45 1.16 3.93
N LEU A 383 -7.76 -0.07 3.52
CA LEU A 383 -8.67 -0.40 2.41
C LEU A 383 -10.01 0.39 2.36
N PRO A 384 -10.74 0.64 3.48
CA PRO A 384 -12.04 1.30 3.42
C PRO A 384 -11.98 2.77 3.00
N LYS A 385 -10.84 3.46 3.21
CA LYS A 385 -10.68 4.89 2.84
C LYS A 385 -10.42 5.11 1.33
N MET A 386 -10.39 4.05 0.53
CA MET A 386 -10.05 4.12 -0.90
C MET A 386 -11.21 3.80 -1.85
N ILE A 387 -12.43 3.86 -1.33
CA ILE A 387 -13.68 3.83 -2.08
C ILE A 387 -14.35 5.19 -1.86
N LEU A 388 -14.55 5.95 -2.96
CA LEU A 388 -15.04 7.35 -3.05
C LEU A 388 -13.97 8.45 -3.15
N VAL A 389 -13.24 8.46 -4.28
CA VAL A 389 -12.97 9.70 -5.05
C VAL A 389 -13.32 9.43 -6.51
N SER A 390 -14.59 9.12 -6.79
CA SER A 390 -15.07 9.13 -8.18
C SER A 390 -15.77 10.47 -8.42
N ARG A 391 -15.19 11.29 -9.31
CA ARG A 391 -15.54 12.69 -9.65
C ARG A 391 -14.89 13.75 -8.76
N GLY A 392 -13.85 14.36 -9.32
CA GLY A 392 -13.35 15.68 -8.92
C GLY A 392 -12.22 15.64 -7.90
N SER A 393 -11.03 16.06 -8.35
CA SER A 393 -9.86 16.38 -7.53
C SER A 393 -9.14 15.18 -6.87
N VAL A 394 -7.82 15.26 -6.75
CA VAL A 394 -6.91 14.33 -6.02
C VAL A 394 -6.55 12.98 -6.69
N GLU A 395 -7.24 12.49 -7.74
CA GLU A 395 -6.78 11.26 -8.44
C GLU A 395 -5.43 11.43 -9.18
N SER A 396 -5.04 12.66 -9.55
CA SER A 396 -3.78 12.96 -10.25
C SER A 396 -2.50 12.67 -9.46
N PHE A 397 -2.56 12.54 -8.13
CA PHE A 397 -1.38 12.49 -7.26
C PHE A 397 -0.92 11.08 -6.85
N TRP A 398 -1.71 10.04 -7.13
CA TRP A 398 -1.44 8.67 -6.67
C TRP A 398 -1.56 7.61 -7.77
N VAL A 399 -1.81 8.03 -9.01
CA VAL A 399 -1.72 7.18 -10.21
C VAL A 399 -0.78 7.86 -11.21
N VAL A 400 0.52 7.60 -11.04
CA VAL A 400 1.54 7.95 -12.04
C VAL A 400 1.14 7.30 -13.37
N HIS A 401 0.70 8.15 -14.31
CA HIS A 401 0.07 7.75 -15.56
C HIS A 401 1.05 6.96 -16.44
N SER A 402 0.70 5.71 -16.76
CA SER A 402 1.47 4.73 -17.53
C SER A 402 2.79 4.27 -16.90
N ALA A 403 3.29 3.10 -17.34
CA ALA A 403 4.62 2.63 -16.97
C ALA A 403 5.76 3.45 -17.60
N SER A 404 5.49 4.24 -18.65
CA SER A 404 6.50 5.09 -19.30
C SER A 404 7.05 6.14 -18.34
N SER A 405 6.19 6.97 -17.74
CA SER A 405 6.60 8.06 -16.83
C SER A 405 7.37 7.55 -15.61
N ARG A 406 7.01 6.35 -15.11
CA ARG A 406 7.76 5.66 -14.05
C ARG A 406 9.12 5.17 -14.52
N GLY A 407 9.22 4.63 -15.74
CA GLY A 407 10.49 4.26 -16.36
C GLY A 407 11.41 5.45 -16.61
N ASP A 408 10.85 6.60 -17.00
CA ASP A 408 11.60 7.83 -17.22
C ASP A 408 12.14 8.40 -15.89
N TYR A 409 11.33 8.40 -14.82
CA TYR A 409 11.77 8.77 -13.46
C TYR A 409 12.85 7.82 -12.91
N ILE A 410 12.66 6.49 -13.04
CA ILE A 410 13.67 5.49 -12.65
C ILE A 410 14.98 5.73 -13.42
N GLY A 411 14.90 6.02 -14.72
CA GLY A 411 16.05 6.36 -15.54
C GLY A 411 16.79 7.62 -15.08
N ILE A 412 16.07 8.65 -14.62
CA ILE A 412 16.66 9.87 -14.04
C ILE A 412 17.39 9.54 -12.74
N ARG A 413 16.75 8.84 -11.80
CA ARG A 413 17.35 8.45 -10.51
C ARG A 413 18.59 7.55 -10.68
N LEU A 414 18.62 6.67 -11.67
CA LEU A 414 19.82 5.92 -12.03
C LEU A 414 20.98 6.86 -12.42
N ARG A 415 20.73 7.90 -13.23
CA ARG A 415 21.75 8.90 -13.61
C ARG A 415 22.21 9.76 -12.43
N GLU A 416 21.32 10.08 -11.50
CA GLU A 416 21.65 10.82 -10.27
C GLU A 416 22.53 9.99 -9.31
N ASN A 417 22.31 8.68 -9.24
CA ASN A 417 23.15 7.74 -8.48
C ASN A 417 24.45 7.35 -9.22
N GLU A 418 25.06 8.31 -9.90
CA GLU A 418 26.32 8.22 -10.68
C GLU A 418 26.35 7.19 -11.82
N PHE A 419 25.22 6.55 -12.18
CA PHE A 419 25.15 5.62 -13.31
C PHE A 419 24.95 6.37 -14.65
N ASP A 420 26.03 6.90 -15.19
CA ASP A 420 26.08 7.54 -16.51
C ASP A 420 26.82 6.69 -17.56
N PRO A 421 26.18 5.67 -18.16
CA PRO A 421 26.76 4.91 -19.28
C PRO A 421 26.88 5.75 -20.57
N LYS A 422 26.45 7.03 -20.58
CA LYS A 422 26.51 7.91 -21.75
C LYS A 422 27.68 8.89 -21.72
N GLY A 423 28.42 8.99 -20.61
CA GLY A 423 29.48 9.98 -20.40
C GLY A 423 28.98 11.44 -20.44
N ARG A 424 27.68 11.65 -20.24
CA ARG A 424 27.04 12.96 -20.12
C ARG A 424 27.07 13.43 -18.67
N ARG A 425 28.21 14.02 -18.28
CA ARG A 425 28.37 14.83 -17.04
C ARG A 425 27.45 16.06 -16.94
N GLN A 426 26.61 16.33 -17.94
CA GLN A 426 25.63 17.42 -17.95
C GLN A 426 24.25 16.89 -18.31
N LEU A 427 23.26 17.34 -17.54
CA LEU A 427 21.83 17.23 -17.85
C LEU A 427 21.55 17.76 -19.26
N THR A 428 20.63 17.11 -19.96
CA THR A 428 20.14 17.63 -21.24
C THR A 428 18.87 18.44 -21.06
N PHE A 429 18.55 19.29 -22.04
CA PHE A 429 17.28 20.04 -22.09
C PHE A 429 16.03 19.15 -21.86
N LEU A 430 16.08 17.86 -22.21
CA LEU A 430 14.99 16.91 -21.94
C LEU A 430 14.97 16.39 -20.48
N ASP A 431 16.14 16.27 -19.84
CA ASP A 431 16.24 15.97 -18.40
C ASP A 431 15.80 17.18 -17.56
N ASP A 432 16.12 18.39 -18.02
CA ASP A 432 15.61 19.64 -17.45
C ASP A 432 14.08 19.72 -17.65
N MET A 433 13.55 19.37 -18.83
CA MET A 433 12.09 19.33 -19.06
C MET A 433 11.34 18.37 -18.13
N ALA A 434 11.94 17.25 -17.72
CA ALA A 434 11.34 16.36 -16.72
C ALA A 434 11.31 16.98 -15.31
N HIS A 435 12.38 17.69 -14.92
CA HIS A 435 12.40 18.52 -13.70
C HIS A 435 11.39 19.67 -13.77
N TYR A 436 11.20 20.25 -14.95
CA TYR A 436 10.25 21.32 -15.19
C TYR A 436 8.79 20.85 -15.16
N ASP A 437 8.48 19.63 -15.61
CA ASP A 437 7.15 19.02 -15.40
C ASP A 437 6.87 18.81 -13.91
N LEU A 438 7.87 18.39 -13.12
CA LEU A 438 7.74 18.31 -11.66
C LEU A 438 7.54 19.69 -11.03
N ALA A 439 8.26 20.72 -11.49
CA ALA A 439 8.12 22.09 -11.04
C ALA A 439 6.76 22.71 -11.44
N ILE A 440 6.23 22.41 -12.63
CA ILE A 440 4.87 22.75 -13.06
C ILE A 440 3.86 22.13 -12.09
N ASN A 441 4.00 20.84 -11.76
CA ASN A 441 3.05 20.17 -10.87
C ASN A 441 3.05 20.75 -9.44
N VAL A 442 4.20 21.27 -8.96
CA VAL A 442 4.28 22.03 -7.69
C VAL A 442 3.70 23.45 -7.85
N ALA A 443 3.99 24.14 -8.95
CA ALA A 443 3.46 25.48 -9.24
C ALA A 443 1.93 25.48 -9.46
N LEU A 444 1.36 24.39 -9.97
CA LEU A 444 -0.09 24.18 -10.08
C LEU A 444 -0.78 23.99 -8.72
N GLN A 445 -0.05 23.56 -7.67
CA GLN A 445 -0.58 23.58 -6.30
C GLN A 445 -0.70 25.00 -5.75
N TRP A 446 0.23 25.91 -6.12
CA TRP A 446 0.18 27.34 -5.78
C TRP A 446 -0.94 28.13 -6.49
N LEU A 447 -1.63 27.48 -7.45
CA LEU A 447 -2.78 28.02 -8.16
C LEU A 447 -4.11 27.41 -7.68
N ASP A 448 -4.10 26.60 -6.61
CA ASP A 448 -5.35 26.11 -6.02
C ASP A 448 -6.15 27.26 -5.37
N HIS A 449 -7.44 27.32 -5.65
CA HIS A 449 -8.36 28.35 -5.13
C HIS A 449 -8.64 28.19 -3.63
N SER A 450 -8.25 27.07 -3.01
CA SER A 450 -8.44 26.82 -1.58
C SER A 450 -7.67 27.79 -0.67
N GLU A 451 -6.51 28.32 -1.10
CA GLU A 451 -5.72 29.28 -0.31
C GLU A 451 -6.25 30.73 -0.37
N ASP A 452 -6.97 31.12 -1.42
CA ASP A 452 -7.53 32.49 -1.49
C ASP A 452 -8.73 32.66 -0.52
N LEU A 453 -9.44 31.57 -0.21
CA LEU A 453 -10.57 31.57 0.72
C LEU A 453 -10.15 31.72 2.19
N THR A 454 -9.03 31.10 2.59
CA THR A 454 -8.52 31.20 3.98
C THR A 454 -7.97 32.60 4.30
N TRP A 455 -7.49 33.34 3.29
CA TRP A 455 -7.04 34.73 3.45
C TRP A 455 -8.17 35.76 3.57
N LEU A 456 -9.28 35.56 2.85
CA LEU A 456 -10.47 36.42 2.95
C LEU A 456 -11.14 36.39 4.34
N GLU A 457 -10.93 35.32 5.11
CA GLU A 457 -11.36 35.27 6.51
C GLU A 457 -10.39 36.01 7.45
N TRP A 458 -9.09 36.05 7.12
CA TRP A 458 -8.05 36.73 7.92
C TRP A 458 -8.12 38.26 7.87
N GLU A 459 -8.76 38.86 6.85
CA GLU A 459 -9.02 40.31 6.80
C GLU A 459 -10.04 40.79 7.85
N LYS A 460 -10.88 39.91 8.40
CA LYS A 460 -11.89 40.27 9.41
C LYS A 460 -11.31 40.43 10.82
N VAL A 461 -10.05 40.07 11.06
CA VAL A 461 -9.41 40.16 12.37
C VAL A 461 -8.62 41.47 12.51
N LYS A 462 -9.18 42.42 13.28
CA LYS A 462 -8.58 43.73 13.57
C LYS A 462 -7.19 43.61 14.20
N MET A 463 -6.13 43.89 13.44
CA MET A 463 -4.81 44.27 13.96
C MET A 463 -4.23 45.46 13.19
N SER A 464 -3.30 46.18 13.83
CA SER A 464 -2.83 47.50 13.40
C SER A 464 -2.05 47.52 12.09
N PHE A 465 -2.38 48.47 11.21
CA PHE A 465 -1.68 48.75 9.96
C PHE A 465 -0.24 49.25 10.17
N ARG A 466 0.75 48.36 10.06
CA ARG A 466 2.11 48.60 9.52
C ARG A 466 2.90 47.28 9.46
N GLY A 467 3.30 46.85 8.25
CA GLY A 467 4.37 45.86 8.07
C GLY A 467 3.99 44.38 7.91
N ARG A 468 2.78 44.04 7.40
CA ARG A 468 2.55 42.67 6.90
C ARG A 468 3.22 42.48 5.53
N PRO A 469 3.92 41.35 5.26
CA PRO A 469 4.27 40.97 3.90
C PRO A 469 2.98 40.71 3.11
N ILE A 470 2.86 41.31 1.93
CA ILE A 470 1.71 41.12 1.05
C ILE A 470 1.98 39.85 0.23
N TYR A 471 1.16 38.82 0.42
CA TYR A 471 1.24 37.61 -0.40
C TYR A 471 0.60 37.89 -1.78
N PRO A 472 1.17 37.38 -2.89
CA PRO A 472 0.60 37.65 -4.22
C PRO A 472 -0.78 36.99 -4.36
N ASN A 473 -1.74 37.71 -4.94
CA ASN A 473 -3.06 37.15 -5.26
C ASN A 473 -2.96 36.15 -6.44
N HIS A 474 -4.01 35.35 -6.70
CA HIS A 474 -3.99 34.32 -7.76
C HIS A 474 -3.42 34.81 -9.10
N ARG A 475 -3.85 35.99 -9.60
CA ARG A 475 -3.36 36.54 -10.88
C ARG A 475 -1.89 36.95 -10.80
N GLU A 476 -1.40 37.37 -9.64
CA GLU A 476 0.01 37.69 -9.42
C GLU A 476 0.86 36.42 -9.28
N ARG A 477 0.35 35.36 -8.63
CA ARG A 477 0.99 34.03 -8.58
C ARG A 477 1.11 33.44 -9.99
N GLU A 478 0.01 33.48 -10.75
CA GLU A 478 -0.07 33.05 -12.15
C GLU A 478 0.91 33.85 -13.04
N ALA A 479 0.94 35.19 -12.91
CA ALA A 479 1.87 36.04 -13.63
C ALA A 479 3.35 35.80 -13.24
N MET A 480 3.64 35.54 -11.96
CA MET A 480 5.00 35.19 -11.49
C MET A 480 5.48 33.85 -12.05
N ILE A 481 4.62 32.83 -12.03
CA ILE A 481 4.93 31.50 -12.57
C ILE A 481 5.20 31.61 -14.08
N LEU A 482 4.28 32.24 -14.84
CA LEU A 482 4.43 32.43 -16.28
C LEU A 482 5.64 33.30 -16.67
N SER A 483 5.94 34.34 -15.89
CA SER A 483 7.10 35.22 -16.16
C SER A 483 8.43 34.55 -15.83
N SER A 484 8.49 33.74 -14.77
CA SER A 484 9.67 32.92 -14.45
C SER A 484 9.92 31.91 -15.57
N TYR A 485 8.87 31.24 -16.05
CA TYR A 485 8.94 30.32 -17.18
C TYR A 485 9.41 30.98 -18.47
N ALA A 486 8.90 32.17 -18.79
CA ALA A 486 9.32 32.94 -19.96
C ALA A 486 10.78 33.41 -19.85
N GLY A 487 11.24 33.82 -18.66
CA GLY A 487 12.63 34.21 -18.41
C GLY A 487 13.63 33.05 -18.57
N ILE A 488 13.23 31.85 -18.11
CA ILE A 488 14.01 30.61 -18.23
C ILE A 488 14.03 30.11 -19.68
N LEU A 489 12.88 30.02 -20.36
CA LEU A 489 12.79 29.59 -21.76
C LEU A 489 13.52 30.52 -22.74
N MET A 490 13.61 31.82 -22.42
CA MET A 490 14.38 32.79 -23.21
C MET A 490 15.82 32.99 -22.71
N ASN A 491 16.25 32.27 -21.68
CA ASN A 491 17.61 32.27 -21.13
C ASN A 491 18.15 33.70 -20.84
N SER A 492 17.28 34.59 -20.35
CA SER A 492 17.47 36.06 -20.42
C SER A 492 17.52 36.79 -19.09
N ILE A 493 16.93 36.26 -18.00
CA ILE A 493 16.80 36.97 -16.72
C ILE A 493 17.02 35.99 -15.54
N PRO A 494 17.96 36.27 -14.60
CA PRO A 494 18.12 35.49 -13.38
C PRO A 494 16.87 35.52 -12.49
N ILE A 495 16.59 34.43 -11.77
CA ILE A 495 15.36 34.29 -10.98
C ILE A 495 15.29 35.30 -9.81
N GLU A 496 16.46 35.77 -9.34
CA GLU A 496 16.61 36.79 -8.31
C GLU A 496 16.17 38.19 -8.80
N GLU A 497 16.32 38.49 -10.09
CA GLU A 497 15.79 39.73 -10.69
C GLU A 497 14.26 39.65 -10.82
N VAL A 498 13.70 38.47 -11.12
CA VAL A 498 12.25 38.24 -11.12
C VAL A 498 11.68 38.51 -9.71
N PHE A 499 12.27 37.96 -8.65
CA PHE A 499 11.81 38.23 -7.29
C PHE A 499 11.91 39.71 -6.87
N LYS A 500 12.90 40.48 -7.36
CA LYS A 500 12.95 41.95 -7.16
C LYS A 500 11.78 42.68 -7.83
N ILE A 501 11.40 42.29 -9.05
CA ILE A 501 10.28 42.91 -9.79
C ILE A 501 8.96 42.76 -9.01
N TYR A 502 8.77 41.63 -8.32
CA TYR A 502 7.60 41.36 -7.47
C TYR A 502 7.80 41.71 -5.98
N GLY A 503 8.93 42.35 -5.60
CA GLY A 503 9.18 42.86 -4.26
C GLY A 503 9.54 41.82 -3.17
N ALA A 504 9.79 40.57 -3.55
CA ALA A 504 10.10 39.46 -2.63
C ALA A 504 11.61 39.38 -2.32
N GLY A 505 12.15 40.35 -1.59
CA GLY A 505 13.54 40.37 -1.14
C GLY A 505 13.76 39.61 0.18
N SER A 506 14.84 38.83 0.27
CA SER A 506 15.26 38.14 1.51
C SER A 506 15.91 39.11 2.51
N SER A 507 15.57 38.98 3.80
CA SER A 507 16.10 39.84 4.85
C SER A 507 17.44 39.33 5.41
N SER A 508 18.53 39.49 4.65
CA SER A 508 19.90 39.25 5.18
C SER A 508 21.00 40.02 4.45
N SER A 509 21.15 41.32 4.74
CA SER A 509 22.46 41.99 4.84
C SER A 509 22.34 43.41 5.42
N SER A 510 23.36 43.83 6.16
CA SER A 510 23.44 45.13 6.83
C SER A 510 24.14 46.17 5.97
N GLY A 511 23.58 47.38 5.86
CA GLY A 511 24.22 48.50 5.18
C GLY A 511 23.27 49.68 4.99
N ALA A 512 23.59 50.85 5.55
CA ALA A 512 22.72 52.01 5.52
C ALA A 512 22.84 52.81 4.21
N ALA A 513 21.73 52.96 3.47
CA ALA A 513 21.58 53.99 2.43
C ALA A 513 20.12 54.46 2.36
N LYS A 514 19.90 55.78 2.38
CA LYS A 514 18.56 56.39 2.18
C LYS A 514 18.26 56.50 0.68
N VAL A 515 17.13 55.95 0.23
CA VAL A 515 16.62 56.13 -1.14
C VAL A 515 15.11 56.48 -1.08
N PRO A 516 14.55 57.31 -2.00
CA PRO A 516 13.24 57.94 -1.80
C PRO A 516 12.03 57.02 -2.00
N ARG A 517 10.84 57.49 -1.57
CA ARG A 517 9.54 56.85 -1.84
C ARG A 517 9.33 56.63 -3.34
N ALA A 518 9.11 55.38 -3.75
CA ALA A 518 8.60 55.04 -5.07
C ALA A 518 7.10 55.42 -5.24
N PRO A 519 6.65 55.77 -6.46
CA PRO A 519 5.24 56.05 -6.76
C PRO A 519 4.41 54.76 -6.87
N PRO A 520 3.05 54.84 -6.83
CA PRO A 520 2.19 53.66 -6.89
C PRO A 520 2.29 52.90 -8.22
N PHE A 521 2.05 51.58 -8.14
CA PHE A 521 2.11 50.60 -9.21
C PHE A 521 1.50 51.08 -10.54
N ARG A 522 2.29 51.03 -11.63
CA ARG A 522 1.79 51.02 -13.00
C ARG A 522 1.89 49.60 -13.56
N LEU A 523 0.74 49.01 -13.91
CA LEU A 523 0.61 47.71 -14.59
C LEU A 523 1.16 47.67 -16.04
N SER A 524 1.99 48.65 -16.44
CA SER A 524 2.44 48.86 -17.83
C SER A 524 3.86 48.36 -18.13
N LEU A 525 4.42 47.49 -17.28
CA LEU A 525 5.80 46.96 -17.40
C LEU A 525 5.85 45.42 -17.44
N HIS A 526 4.70 44.75 -17.60
CA HIS A 526 4.65 43.29 -17.74
C HIS A 526 5.25 42.86 -19.09
N PRO A 527 6.06 41.78 -19.19
CA PRO A 527 6.69 41.36 -20.46
C PRO A 527 5.69 41.14 -21.61
N PHE A 528 4.49 40.64 -21.31
CA PHE A 528 3.42 40.46 -22.30
C PHE A 528 2.80 41.77 -22.81
N ALA A 529 2.93 42.90 -22.10
CA ALA A 529 2.41 44.18 -22.56
C ALA A 529 3.11 44.70 -23.83
N MET A 530 4.34 44.21 -24.11
CA MET A 530 5.04 44.50 -25.36
C MET A 530 4.62 43.60 -26.54
N LEU A 531 3.84 42.55 -26.30
CA LEU A 531 3.47 41.56 -27.33
C LEU A 531 2.02 41.67 -27.84
N THR A 532 1.17 42.48 -27.20
CA THR A 532 -0.25 42.66 -27.60
C THR A 532 -0.58 44.09 -28.00
N ALA A 533 -0.22 44.45 -29.22
CA ALA A 533 -0.77 45.60 -29.94
C ALA A 533 -2.20 45.28 -30.51
N PRO A 534 -2.82 46.14 -31.32
CA PRO A 534 -3.74 47.19 -30.87
C PRO A 534 -5.19 46.76 -30.60
N LYS A 535 -5.50 45.45 -30.63
CA LYS A 535 -6.90 44.96 -30.63
C LYS A 535 -7.58 44.88 -29.26
N ALA A 536 -6.82 44.87 -28.16
CA ALA A 536 -7.39 44.78 -26.81
C ALA A 536 -8.05 46.10 -26.34
N ALA A 537 -7.59 47.26 -26.83
CA ALA A 537 -8.11 48.57 -26.45
C ALA A 537 -9.55 48.81 -26.93
N GLU A 538 -9.94 48.22 -28.06
CA GLU A 538 -11.25 48.43 -28.69
C GLU A 538 -12.39 47.67 -27.97
N TYR A 539 -12.07 46.57 -27.28
CA TYR A 539 -13.03 45.79 -26.51
C TYR A 539 -13.34 46.42 -25.15
N ALA A 540 -12.31 46.96 -24.47
CA ALA A 540 -12.45 47.62 -23.18
C ALA A 540 -13.29 48.92 -23.25
N SER A 541 -13.28 49.62 -24.38
CA SER A 541 -14.03 50.89 -24.54
C SER A 541 -15.56 50.73 -24.58
N LYS A 542 -16.11 49.52 -24.70
CA LYS A 542 -17.54 49.28 -24.94
C LYS A 542 -18.38 48.87 -23.72
N GLN A 543 -17.78 48.66 -22.55
CA GLN A 543 -18.50 48.20 -21.34
C GLN A 543 -18.49 49.20 -20.16
N THR A 544 -18.02 50.44 -20.33
CA THR A 544 -17.89 51.41 -19.22
C THR A 544 -18.75 52.68 -19.40
N ALA A 545 -20.05 52.48 -19.61
CA ALA A 545 -21.06 53.54 -19.49
C ALA A 545 -22.34 52.95 -18.89
N VAL A 546 -23.10 53.76 -18.12
CA VAL A 546 -24.27 53.36 -17.29
C VAL A 546 -23.81 52.60 -16.02
N LEU A 547 -24.02 53.05 -14.77
CA LEU A 547 -24.83 54.13 -14.20
C LEU A 547 -24.16 54.68 -12.90
N LEU A 548 -24.39 55.96 -12.58
CA LEU A 548 -24.05 56.62 -11.30
C LEU A 548 -25.32 57.18 -10.63
N TYR A 549 -25.22 57.58 -9.35
CA TYR A 549 -26.15 58.48 -8.61
C TYR A 549 -27.50 57.85 -8.13
N ILE A 550 -28.16 58.18 -6.99
CA ILE A 550 -28.04 59.26 -5.94
C ILE A 550 -28.32 58.65 -4.48
N PRO A 551 -28.69 59.38 -3.38
CA PRO A 551 -27.88 59.64 -2.17
C PRO A 551 -28.34 58.98 -0.82
N ALA A 552 -27.67 59.34 0.28
CA ALA A 552 -27.93 58.89 1.65
C ALA A 552 -28.88 59.77 2.50
N ALA A 553 -29.72 59.12 3.31
CA ALA A 553 -30.40 59.58 4.54
C ALA A 553 -31.09 58.35 5.20
N THR A 554 -31.40 58.22 6.51
CA THR A 554 -31.21 59.04 7.73
C THR A 554 -30.64 58.17 8.88
N PHE A 555 -30.64 58.65 10.14
CA PHE A 555 -30.41 57.88 11.37
C PHE A 555 -31.67 57.91 12.25
N VAL A 556 -32.06 56.77 12.86
CA VAL A 556 -33.03 56.71 13.98
C VAL A 556 -32.57 55.63 14.97
N PRO A 557 -32.43 55.93 16.28
CA PRO A 557 -32.06 54.93 17.29
C PRO A 557 -33.31 54.29 17.91
N ILE A 558 -33.36 52.95 17.97
CA ILE A 558 -34.36 52.21 18.76
C ILE A 558 -33.66 51.22 19.70
N ARG A 559 -34.25 51.10 20.89
CA ARG A 559 -33.74 50.53 22.14
C ARG A 559 -33.22 49.09 22.06
N LEU A 560 -32.33 48.80 22.99
CA LEU A 560 -32.13 47.47 23.57
C LEU A 560 -33.43 47.02 24.25
N ASP A 561 -33.95 45.88 23.84
CA ASP A 561 -34.76 44.99 24.67
C ASP A 561 -34.18 43.57 24.56
N ALA A 562 -34.27 42.82 25.63
CA ALA A 562 -33.62 41.51 25.78
C ALA A 562 -34.47 40.35 25.18
N ASP A 563 -33.90 39.15 25.26
CA ASP A 563 -34.54 37.85 24.98
C ASP A 563 -34.90 37.52 23.52
N HIS A 564 -33.88 37.06 22.79
CA HIS A 564 -34.07 36.00 21.79
C HIS A 564 -32.93 34.98 21.90
N PRO A 565 -33.20 33.66 21.91
CA PRO A 565 -32.16 32.64 22.04
C PRO A 565 -31.26 32.59 20.80
N LEU A 566 -29.97 32.34 21.02
CA LEU A 566 -28.99 32.11 19.96
C LEU A 566 -29.46 31.01 19.01
N SER A 567 -29.57 31.35 17.73
CA SER A 567 -29.97 30.43 16.67
C SER A 567 -28.98 29.27 16.56
N THR A 568 -29.38 28.09 17.03
CA THR A 568 -28.70 26.83 16.74
C THR A 568 -28.79 26.55 15.25
N ALA A 569 -27.65 26.37 14.60
CA ALA A 569 -27.60 25.89 13.22
C ALA A 569 -28.30 24.51 13.15
N MET A 570 -29.45 24.44 12.47
CA MET A 570 -30.20 23.19 12.35
C MET A 570 -29.44 22.23 11.45
N GLY A 571 -28.88 21.18 12.05
CA GLY A 571 -28.42 20.02 11.32
C GLY A 571 -29.58 19.34 10.59
N LYS A 572 -29.28 18.59 9.54
CA LYS A 572 -30.28 17.85 8.75
C LYS A 572 -29.75 16.46 8.39
N ILE A 573 -30.59 15.45 8.60
CA ILE A 573 -30.31 14.05 8.33
C ILE A 573 -31.54 13.37 7.71
N THR A 574 -31.31 12.50 6.73
CA THR A 574 -32.34 11.71 6.05
C THR A 574 -32.02 10.22 6.17
N PHE A 575 -32.94 9.47 6.78
CA PHE A 575 -32.88 8.01 6.94
C PHE A 575 -33.63 7.31 5.81
N TYR A 576 -33.14 6.15 5.37
CA TYR A 576 -33.73 5.33 4.31
C TYR A 576 -33.83 3.86 4.74
N GLU A 577 -34.96 3.20 4.43
CA GLU A 577 -35.21 1.80 4.81
C GLU A 577 -34.29 0.79 4.09
N ASP A 578 -33.88 1.09 2.85
CA ASP A 578 -33.07 0.21 2.01
C ASP A 578 -31.68 0.80 1.72
N ARG A 579 -30.80 0.01 1.11
CA ARG A 579 -29.42 0.43 0.74
C ARG A 579 -29.44 1.38 -0.45
N GLY A 580 -28.40 2.19 -0.59
CA GLY A 580 -28.22 3.08 -1.75
C GLY A 580 -29.28 4.18 -1.85
N PHE A 581 -29.78 4.67 -0.71
CA PHE A 581 -30.76 5.76 -0.59
C PHE A 581 -32.12 5.44 -1.23
N GLN A 582 -32.54 4.17 -1.15
CA GLN A 582 -33.78 3.63 -1.68
C GLN A 582 -34.82 3.33 -0.58
N GLY A 583 -36.03 2.99 -1.01
CA GLY A 583 -37.13 2.64 -0.10
C GLY A 583 -37.81 3.86 0.52
N ARG A 584 -38.57 3.65 1.61
CA ARG A 584 -39.17 4.74 2.37
C ARG A 584 -38.07 5.57 3.04
N ARG A 585 -38.22 6.90 3.01
CA ARG A 585 -37.31 7.85 3.67
C ARG A 585 -38.00 8.67 4.75
N TYR A 586 -37.23 9.11 5.74
CA TYR A 586 -37.64 10.06 6.76
C TYR A 586 -36.57 11.13 6.95
N GLU A 587 -36.96 12.39 6.86
CA GLU A 587 -36.09 13.56 7.08
C GLU A 587 -36.25 14.08 8.50
N CYS A 588 -35.15 14.48 9.12
CA CYS A 588 -35.05 14.87 10.51
C CYS A 588 -34.09 16.06 10.66
N SER A 589 -34.44 17.03 11.50
CA SER A 589 -33.65 18.25 11.77
C SER A 589 -33.53 18.60 13.26
N SER A 590 -33.96 17.70 14.14
CA SER A 590 -33.92 17.84 15.60
C SER A 590 -33.75 16.49 16.30
N ASP A 591 -33.44 16.49 17.59
CA ASP A 591 -33.40 15.27 18.41
C ASP A 591 -34.73 14.49 18.36
N HIS A 592 -34.66 13.20 18.07
CA HIS A 592 -35.81 12.29 18.07
C HIS A 592 -35.57 11.10 19.00
N SER A 593 -36.39 10.97 20.04
CA SER A 593 -36.33 9.87 21.01
C SER A 593 -36.94 8.55 20.50
N ASN A 594 -37.77 8.59 19.46
CA ASN A 594 -38.30 7.37 18.83
C ASN A 594 -38.56 7.57 17.33
N LEU A 595 -37.77 6.89 16.50
CA LEU A 595 -37.87 6.89 15.04
C LEU A 595 -38.70 5.71 14.48
N GLN A 596 -39.05 4.74 15.33
CA GLN A 596 -39.80 3.53 14.94
C GLN A 596 -41.14 3.79 14.20
N PRO A 597 -41.91 4.87 14.48
CA PRO A 597 -43.13 5.17 13.72
C PRO A 597 -42.89 5.55 12.25
N TYR A 598 -41.69 6.02 11.91
CA TYR A 598 -41.39 6.56 10.58
C TYR A 598 -40.78 5.51 9.64
N PHE A 599 -40.01 4.56 10.17
CA PHE A 599 -39.40 3.47 9.40
C PHE A 599 -39.19 2.20 10.24
N SER A 600 -39.34 1.05 9.58
CA SER A 600 -39.21 -0.28 10.18
C SER A 600 -37.76 -0.70 10.39
N ARG A 601 -36.85 -0.25 9.51
CA ARG A 601 -35.40 -0.50 9.50
C ARG A 601 -34.67 0.70 8.89
N CYS A 602 -33.35 0.78 9.03
CA CYS A 602 -32.53 1.81 8.39
C CYS A 602 -31.27 1.19 7.78
N ASN A 603 -31.18 1.19 6.45
CA ASN A 603 -30.06 0.63 5.71
C ASN A 603 -29.22 1.66 4.97
N SER A 604 -29.66 2.91 4.80
CA SER A 604 -28.79 4.00 4.33
C SER A 604 -29.20 5.36 4.89
N ILE A 605 -28.25 6.29 4.97
CA ILE A 605 -28.42 7.59 5.63
C ILE A 605 -27.68 8.67 4.85
N ARG A 606 -28.29 9.85 4.69
CA ARG A 606 -27.61 11.07 4.27
C ARG A 606 -27.59 12.07 5.40
N VAL A 607 -26.44 12.65 5.70
CA VAL A 607 -26.32 13.80 6.58
C VAL A 607 -26.04 15.02 5.72
N ASP A 608 -27.06 15.85 5.52
CA ASP A 608 -26.98 17.05 4.69
C ASP A 608 -26.18 18.17 5.38
N SER A 609 -26.32 18.29 6.71
CA SER A 609 -25.58 19.24 7.55
C SER A 609 -25.47 18.80 9.02
N GLY A 610 -24.35 19.16 9.66
CA GLY A 610 -24.13 19.00 11.09
C GLY A 610 -23.65 17.61 11.51
N CYS A 611 -23.35 17.45 12.79
CA CYS A 611 -22.98 16.17 13.38
C CYS A 611 -24.17 15.54 14.10
N TRP A 612 -24.27 14.21 14.04
CA TRP A 612 -25.38 13.45 14.60
C TRP A 612 -24.87 12.23 15.37
N MET A 613 -25.49 11.95 16.52
CA MET A 613 -25.34 10.67 17.22
C MET A 613 -26.62 9.85 17.07
N LEU A 614 -26.50 8.67 16.50
CA LEU A 614 -27.61 7.74 16.31
C LEU A 614 -27.55 6.63 17.36
N TYR A 615 -28.71 6.05 17.68
CA TYR A 615 -28.86 5.04 18.71
C TYR A 615 -29.71 3.88 18.22
N GLU A 616 -29.27 2.67 18.55
CA GLU A 616 -29.88 1.40 18.15
C GLU A 616 -31.30 1.19 18.70
N ARG A 617 -31.60 1.75 19.88
CA ARG A 617 -32.89 1.64 20.58
C ARG A 617 -33.54 3.01 20.84
N PRO A 618 -34.86 3.07 21.10
CA PRO A 618 -35.53 4.31 21.50
C PRO A 618 -34.91 4.91 22.77
N ASN A 619 -35.21 6.18 23.04
CA ASN A 619 -34.78 6.94 24.21
C ASN A 619 -33.24 7.03 24.39
N TYR A 620 -32.50 7.06 23.28
CA TYR A 620 -31.05 7.23 23.23
C TYR A 620 -30.27 6.08 23.88
N GLN A 621 -30.73 4.84 23.66
CA GLN A 621 -30.17 3.62 24.26
C GLN A 621 -29.58 2.66 23.21
N GLY A 622 -28.78 1.69 23.67
CA GLY A 622 -28.11 0.71 22.80
C GLY A 622 -26.79 1.23 22.23
N HIS A 623 -26.29 0.60 21.16
CA HIS A 623 -25.07 1.05 20.51
C HIS A 623 -25.26 2.45 19.90
N GLN A 624 -24.21 3.28 20.01
CA GLN A 624 -24.19 4.65 19.52
C GLN A 624 -23.33 4.75 18.26
N TYR A 625 -23.76 5.57 17.28
CA TYR A 625 -23.07 5.74 16.00
C TYR A 625 -22.95 7.23 15.64
N PHE A 626 -21.73 7.75 15.60
CA PHE A 626 -21.48 9.15 15.23
C PHE A 626 -21.34 9.30 13.72
N LEU A 627 -22.16 10.16 13.12
CA LEU A 627 -22.11 10.55 11.72
C LEU A 627 -21.81 12.06 11.61
N ARG A 628 -21.02 12.41 10.60
CA ARG A 628 -20.81 13.80 10.14
C ARG A 628 -21.58 13.99 8.83
N ARG A 629 -21.54 15.18 8.25
CA ARG A 629 -22.00 15.43 6.88
C ARG A 629 -21.43 14.41 5.90
N GLY A 630 -22.29 13.82 5.06
CA GLY A 630 -21.89 12.78 4.10
C GLY A 630 -22.99 11.79 3.73
N ASP A 631 -22.70 11.00 2.68
CA ASP A 631 -23.57 9.96 2.13
C ASP A 631 -23.13 8.58 2.64
N TYR A 632 -24.03 7.88 3.35
CA TYR A 632 -23.78 6.57 3.93
C TYR A 632 -24.68 5.51 3.24
N PRO A 633 -24.23 4.87 2.15
CA PRO A 633 -25.07 3.99 1.31
C PRO A 633 -25.45 2.63 1.93
N ASP A 634 -24.79 2.21 3.00
CA ASP A 634 -25.09 0.98 3.75
C ASP A 634 -24.72 1.14 5.24
N TYR A 635 -25.29 0.32 6.14
CA TYR A 635 -25.08 0.49 7.59
C TYR A 635 -23.65 0.20 8.08
N GLN A 636 -22.82 -0.49 7.30
CA GLN A 636 -21.42 -0.76 7.68
C GLN A 636 -20.58 0.53 7.64
N GLN A 637 -21.01 1.53 6.85
CA GLN A 637 -20.34 2.83 6.70
C GLN A 637 -20.34 3.68 7.97
N TRP A 638 -21.33 3.49 8.88
CA TRP A 638 -21.34 4.10 10.21
C TRP A 638 -20.95 3.13 11.34
N MET A 639 -20.36 1.98 10.98
CA MET A 639 -20.05 0.87 11.90
C MET A 639 -21.29 0.29 12.60
N GLY A 640 -22.44 0.29 11.92
CA GLY A 640 -23.68 -0.35 12.38
C GLY A 640 -23.53 -1.85 12.56
N LEU A 641 -23.99 -2.38 13.70
CA LEU A 641 -24.03 -3.83 13.95
C LEU A 641 -25.24 -4.51 13.29
N ASN A 642 -26.30 -3.75 13.03
CA ASN A 642 -27.54 -4.16 12.39
C ASN A 642 -28.22 -2.94 11.73
N ASP A 643 -29.39 -3.14 11.13
CA ASP A 643 -30.22 -2.11 10.50
C ASP A 643 -31.21 -1.42 11.45
N SER A 644 -31.04 -1.56 12.78
CA SER A 644 -31.87 -0.88 13.77
C SER A 644 -31.27 0.47 14.16
N ILE A 645 -31.87 1.56 13.65
CA ILE A 645 -31.73 2.90 14.20
C ILE A 645 -33.10 3.33 14.73
N ARG A 646 -33.15 3.80 15.98
CA ARG A 646 -34.42 4.06 16.68
C ARG A 646 -34.47 5.38 17.45
N SER A 647 -33.35 6.05 17.66
CA SER A 647 -33.32 7.45 18.09
C SER A 647 -32.07 8.18 17.60
N CYS A 648 -32.11 9.51 17.56
CA CYS A 648 -31.00 10.34 17.08
C CYS A 648 -30.92 11.67 17.82
N ARG A 649 -29.71 12.22 17.93
CA ARG A 649 -29.44 13.57 18.46
C ARG A 649 -28.62 14.39 17.48
N ALA A 650 -29.00 15.64 17.29
CA ALA A 650 -28.14 16.64 16.66
C ALA A 650 -27.09 17.09 17.68
N ILE A 651 -25.83 17.17 17.26
CA ILE A 651 -24.72 17.61 18.10
C ILE A 651 -24.48 19.11 17.82
N PRO A 652 -24.60 19.99 18.84
CA PRO A 652 -24.37 21.42 18.66
C PRO A 652 -22.94 21.71 18.19
N TYR A 653 -22.80 22.61 17.22
CA TYR A 653 -21.50 23.15 16.85
C TYR A 653 -20.89 23.89 18.05
N THR A 654 -19.61 23.63 18.32
CA THR A 654 -18.84 24.24 19.40
C THR A 654 -17.47 24.66 18.87
N SER A 655 -17.09 25.92 19.10
CA SER A 655 -15.87 26.52 18.55
C SER A 655 -14.59 26.13 19.29
N SER A 656 -14.71 25.68 20.55
CA SER A 656 -13.60 25.17 21.36
C SER A 656 -13.90 23.79 21.91
N HIS A 657 -12.85 23.00 22.10
CA HIS A 657 -12.91 21.61 22.56
C HIS A 657 -11.78 21.37 23.55
N ARG A 658 -12.12 20.88 24.74
CA ARG A 658 -11.14 20.58 25.80
C ARG A 658 -11.67 19.52 26.77
N ILE A 659 -10.86 18.55 27.10
CA ILE A 659 -11.22 17.41 27.96
C ILE A 659 -10.03 16.98 28.81
N ARG A 660 -10.30 16.57 30.05
CA ARG A 660 -9.33 15.96 30.96
C ARG A 660 -9.65 14.48 31.16
N LEU A 661 -8.60 13.67 31.14
CA LEU A 661 -8.62 12.22 31.30
C LEU A 661 -7.88 11.87 32.59
N TYR A 662 -8.40 10.91 33.36
CA TYR A 662 -7.85 10.48 34.65
C TYR A 662 -7.73 8.96 34.74
N GLU A 663 -6.60 8.51 35.27
CA GLU A 663 -6.26 7.09 35.42
C GLU A 663 -7.17 6.31 36.38
N ARG A 664 -7.83 6.99 37.35
CA ARG A 664 -8.70 6.35 38.35
C ARG A 664 -10.07 7.04 38.44
N ASP A 665 -11.01 6.37 39.12
CA ASP A 665 -12.31 6.94 39.49
C ASP A 665 -12.16 8.23 40.32
N ASP A 666 -13.23 9.04 40.37
CA ASP A 666 -13.33 10.30 41.12
C ASP A 666 -12.14 11.26 40.88
N TYR A 667 -11.64 11.31 39.64
CA TYR A 667 -10.55 12.17 39.17
C TYR A 667 -9.18 11.89 39.81
N GLY A 668 -8.97 10.66 40.30
CA GLY A 668 -7.69 10.23 40.86
C GLY A 668 -6.64 9.81 39.81
N GLY A 669 -5.38 9.74 40.24
CA GLY A 669 -4.26 9.25 39.43
C GLY A 669 -3.66 10.31 38.49
N LEU A 670 -2.97 9.86 37.44
CA LEU A 670 -2.39 10.76 36.44
C LEU A 670 -3.47 11.48 35.64
N VAL A 671 -3.31 12.80 35.44
CA VAL A 671 -4.20 13.63 34.61
C VAL A 671 -3.56 13.91 33.24
N SER A 672 -4.36 13.87 32.18
CA SER A 672 -3.97 14.26 30.82
C SER A 672 -5.03 15.17 30.21
N GLU A 673 -4.64 16.33 29.67
CA GLU A 673 -5.54 17.28 29.00
C GLU A 673 -5.40 17.18 27.47
N LEU A 674 -6.52 17.24 26.75
CA LEU A 674 -6.61 17.16 25.30
C LEU A 674 -7.48 18.29 24.74
N THR A 675 -7.03 18.89 23.64
CA THR A 675 -7.76 19.91 22.84
C THR A 675 -7.91 19.50 21.36
N GLU A 676 -7.36 18.34 20.99
CA GLU A 676 -7.30 17.80 19.64
C GLU A 676 -7.67 16.31 19.61
N ASP A 677 -7.83 15.76 18.41
CA ASP A 677 -8.20 14.36 18.25
C ASP A 677 -7.01 13.44 18.60
N CYS A 678 -7.29 12.31 19.26
CA CYS A 678 -6.30 11.35 19.72
C CYS A 678 -6.59 9.97 19.14
N SER A 679 -5.80 9.55 18.15
CA SER A 679 -5.97 8.26 17.44
C SER A 679 -5.53 7.04 18.26
N CYS A 680 -4.65 7.21 19.25
CA CYS A 680 -4.28 6.14 20.18
C CYS A 680 -3.94 6.73 21.56
N ILE A 681 -4.79 6.45 22.57
CA ILE A 681 -4.56 6.92 23.94
C ILE A 681 -3.37 6.20 24.58
N HIS A 682 -3.18 4.91 24.29
CA HIS A 682 -2.02 4.16 24.77
C HIS A 682 -0.69 4.75 24.28
N ASP A 683 -0.56 5.07 22.99
CA ASP A 683 0.71 5.58 22.46
C ASP A 683 1.05 6.98 22.99
N ARG A 684 0.02 7.80 23.21
CA ARG A 684 0.18 9.19 23.67
C ARG A 684 0.40 9.31 25.18
N PHE A 685 -0.27 8.48 25.99
CA PHE A 685 -0.31 8.63 27.46
C PHE A 685 0.07 7.36 28.23
N ARG A 686 0.34 6.23 27.55
CA ARG A 686 0.55 4.89 28.14
C ARG A 686 -0.61 4.38 29.00
N LEU A 687 -1.81 4.94 28.82
CA LEU A 687 -3.05 4.52 29.45
C LEU A 687 -3.78 3.48 28.59
N ASN A 688 -4.10 2.33 29.16
CA ASN A 688 -4.97 1.29 28.56
C ASN A 688 -6.42 1.40 29.04
N GLU A 689 -6.61 1.98 30.21
CA GLU A 689 -7.90 2.14 30.87
C GLU A 689 -8.09 3.62 31.23
N LEU A 690 -9.32 4.10 31.11
CA LEU A 690 -9.75 5.43 31.49
C LEU A 690 -10.94 5.28 32.42
N HIS A 691 -10.70 5.57 33.70
CA HIS A 691 -11.70 5.35 34.74
C HIS A 691 -12.58 6.58 34.91
N SER A 692 -12.03 7.80 34.91
CA SER A 692 -12.83 9.04 34.96
C SER A 692 -12.36 10.12 33.98
N LEU A 693 -13.25 11.06 33.63
CA LEU A 693 -12.98 12.15 32.71
C LEU A 693 -13.82 13.40 33.03
N HIS A 694 -13.35 14.56 32.60
CA HIS A 694 -14.09 15.82 32.73
C HIS A 694 -14.04 16.58 31.41
N VAL A 695 -15.20 16.77 30.77
CA VAL A 695 -15.31 17.50 29.51
C VAL A 695 -15.48 18.97 29.82
N LEU A 696 -14.41 19.74 29.68
CA LEU A 696 -14.39 21.19 29.93
C LEU A 696 -15.17 21.94 28.83
N GLU A 697 -14.90 21.62 27.57
CA GLU A 697 -15.40 22.34 26.40
C GLU A 697 -15.64 21.40 25.22
N GLY A 698 -16.63 21.75 24.39
CA GLY A 698 -16.99 21.00 23.19
C GLY A 698 -17.68 19.66 23.46
N TRP A 699 -18.10 18.99 22.40
CA TRP A 699 -18.64 17.63 22.48
C TRP A 699 -17.58 16.67 21.93
N TRP A 700 -17.47 15.49 22.52
CA TRP A 700 -16.44 14.51 22.17
C TRP A 700 -17.08 13.14 21.92
N VAL A 701 -16.40 12.30 21.15
CA VAL A 701 -16.78 10.91 20.96
C VAL A 701 -15.59 10.01 21.33
N LEU A 702 -15.82 9.17 22.33
CA LEU A 702 -14.86 8.20 22.84
C LEU A 702 -15.06 6.85 22.14
N TYR A 703 -13.95 6.16 21.88
CA TYR A 703 -13.88 4.89 21.15
C TYR A 703 -13.17 3.83 21.99
N GLU A 704 -13.82 2.67 22.13
CA GLU A 704 -13.29 1.48 22.83
C GLU A 704 -11.93 1.02 22.24
N MET A 705 -11.72 1.15 20.93
CA MET A 705 -10.48 0.74 20.25
C MET A 705 -9.71 1.92 19.62
N PRO A 706 -8.39 1.77 19.39
CA PRO A 706 -7.60 2.77 18.67
C PRO A 706 -8.10 3.02 17.24
N ASN A 707 -7.69 4.16 16.68
CA ASN A 707 -8.01 4.61 15.33
C ASN A 707 -9.51 4.80 15.05
N TYR A 708 -10.26 5.25 16.06
CA TYR A 708 -11.69 5.57 16.03
C TYR A 708 -12.59 4.37 15.69
N ARG A 709 -12.34 3.23 16.35
CA ARG A 709 -13.03 1.94 16.13
C ARG A 709 -13.68 1.42 17.41
N GLY A 710 -14.56 0.41 17.25
CA GLY A 710 -15.26 -0.23 18.37
C GLY A 710 -16.48 0.55 18.82
N ARG A 711 -16.95 0.31 20.06
CA ARG A 711 -18.09 1.03 20.62
C ARG A 711 -17.79 2.52 20.76
N GLN A 712 -18.81 3.33 20.46
CA GLN A 712 -18.74 4.79 20.44
C GLN A 712 -19.58 5.36 21.59
N TYR A 713 -19.09 6.40 22.24
CA TYR A 713 -19.75 7.03 23.39
C TYR A 713 -19.75 8.55 23.25
N LEU A 714 -20.95 9.17 23.25
CA LEU A 714 -21.08 10.62 23.20
C LEU A 714 -20.81 11.25 24.56
N LEU A 715 -19.74 12.05 24.63
CA LEU A 715 -19.36 12.83 25.80
C LEU A 715 -19.81 14.28 25.62
N ARG A 716 -20.57 14.78 26.60
CA ARG A 716 -21.08 16.14 26.68
C ARG A 716 -20.24 16.95 27.68
N PRO A 717 -20.20 18.29 27.62
CA PRO A 717 -19.62 19.11 28.68
C PRO A 717 -20.17 18.69 30.06
N GLY A 718 -19.28 18.39 31.00
CA GLY A 718 -19.66 17.87 32.31
C GLY A 718 -18.69 16.87 32.95
N ASP A 719 -19.12 16.43 34.14
CA ASP A 719 -18.43 15.55 35.08
C ASP A 719 -18.76 14.07 34.83
N TYR A 720 -17.74 13.22 34.72
CA TYR A 720 -17.87 11.77 34.59
C TYR A 720 -16.88 11.07 35.53
N ARG A 721 -17.37 10.61 36.68
CA ARG A 721 -16.53 10.13 37.79
C ARG A 721 -16.09 8.67 37.66
N ARG A 722 -16.74 7.94 36.75
CA ARG A 722 -16.47 6.52 36.44
C ARG A 722 -16.97 6.18 35.03
N TYR A 723 -16.44 5.12 34.41
CA TYR A 723 -16.77 4.72 33.04
C TYR A 723 -18.25 4.37 32.78
N HIS A 724 -18.99 3.99 33.82
CA HIS A 724 -20.44 3.81 33.75
C HIS A 724 -21.20 5.10 33.42
N ASP A 725 -20.67 6.27 33.77
CA ASP A 725 -21.37 7.55 33.63
C ASP A 725 -21.51 7.99 32.15
N TRP A 726 -20.64 7.49 31.25
CA TRP A 726 -20.79 7.61 29.79
C TRP A 726 -21.41 6.39 29.12
N GLY A 727 -21.84 5.39 29.90
CA GLY A 727 -22.51 4.18 29.43
C GLY A 727 -21.59 3.09 28.88
N ALA A 728 -20.28 3.14 29.18
CA ALA A 728 -19.38 2.02 28.87
C ALA A 728 -19.59 0.85 29.84
N VAL A 729 -19.24 -0.36 29.39
CA VAL A 729 -19.34 -1.59 30.19
C VAL A 729 -18.06 -1.91 30.97
N ASP A 730 -16.94 -1.31 30.57
CA ASP A 730 -15.62 -1.42 31.19
C ASP A 730 -14.82 -0.14 30.89
N ALA A 731 -13.65 -0.01 31.52
CA ALA A 731 -12.81 1.19 31.43
C ALA A 731 -11.92 1.25 30.17
N ARG A 732 -12.01 0.29 29.23
CA ARG A 732 -11.10 0.26 28.08
C ARG A 732 -11.40 1.42 27.13
N VAL A 733 -10.34 2.15 26.77
CA VAL A 733 -10.39 3.19 25.76
C VAL A 733 -9.21 3.09 24.83
N GLY A 734 -9.44 3.28 23.54
CA GLY A 734 -8.39 3.27 22.54
C GLY A 734 -8.20 4.61 21.84
N SER A 735 -9.27 5.39 21.61
CA SER A 735 -9.17 6.68 20.92
C SER A 735 -10.31 7.65 21.25
N LEU A 736 -10.12 8.92 20.90
CA LEU A 736 -11.02 10.01 21.26
C LEU A 736 -11.01 11.09 20.17
N ARG A 737 -12.16 11.61 19.75
CA ARG A 737 -12.26 12.68 18.74
C ARG A 737 -13.27 13.75 19.10
N ARG A 738 -13.05 14.96 18.61
CA ARG A 738 -13.97 16.10 18.69
C ARG A 738 -15.18 15.86 17.79
N ALA A 739 -16.35 16.24 18.27
CA ALA A 739 -17.63 16.02 17.60
C ALA A 739 -17.95 17.18 16.63
N ILE A 740 -17.03 17.44 15.69
CA ILE A 740 -17.08 18.57 14.75
C ILE A 740 -17.41 18.13 13.32
N ASP A 741 -18.18 18.95 12.61
CA ASP A 741 -18.29 18.86 11.15
C ASP A 741 -17.04 19.51 10.54
N LEU A 742 -16.49 18.92 9.48
CA LEU A 742 -15.16 19.29 8.92
C LEU A 742 -15.26 19.91 7.51
N TYR A 743 -16.43 20.45 7.15
CA TYR A 743 -16.79 20.92 5.81
C TYR A 743 -17.66 22.18 5.84
#